data_AF-A0A8S2RHE4-F1
#
_entry.id   AF-A0A8S2RHE4-F1
#
_cell.length_a   1.000
_cell.length_b   1.000
_cell.length_c   1.000
_cell.angle_alpha   90.00
_cell.angle_beta   90.00
_cell.angle_gamma   90.00
#
_symmetry.space_group_name_H-M   'P 1'
#
loop_
_entity.id
_entity.type
_entity.pdbx_description
1 polymer ?
#
loop_
_entity_poly.entity_id
_entity_poly.type
_entity_poly.pdbx_seq_one_letter_code
_entity_poly.pdbx_strand_id
1 'polypeptide(L)'
;MRYPTNWHVDMFKNTDKGNHCLFDKFLKEFQPFFDMFHLQVSNNCDSLCEQGDGIKSAEDIRKLRYYNHLGPVDIIYGECSCFERDILLTEFNKNDENQNIISQRITKNSISSVIIDEVDSMLLDKANMVLYLSHSIDTLKSLERIFVSIWQTINQSIFEHISKNFIDDDLIQFVSDMILEQIDNKTIDIPEYDSNNCDYINIRLFIKRRMSLWIKSAFHVKDMIPNDTYIITQDKYDKSSKSEVKITVMDKDTGTEQLSTRWSNGVHQFLQLKHTRRLTSESLKAVFISNMSFFKRYKHHIIGLTGSLGSHDEQNLLNQVYKLRFFELPRFKQELFRELHGGVHTEQDIWLEAIKNALDREIQLKSINRDKRRAVLIICENVKSVLILKEYLANSYPNAKVYKSAYEKFQIDKLHPGDIIIATNLAGRGTDLDTSSKLEDNGGLHVIATYLPTNIRIETQAFGRTARKGNKGTGEYIILSRYGLSIQQLKQWRNIQEKERLDSFLVHDLPKIKIEEDLLQGFNDGELSCIGFTKLYQLIETNLLNDLNRFVYDNEYIQYQLYSLKNRWAFWLDSMTEHINMINIIGKKKIIEQFHQFQSTIEKDFQRNDFKRLIIEPAEFIKLGKYYRDKEDWSKALLCYQEASKDKFYSFTNYYQSSCKQNINYVNGIISKREFKRHLIEVQSSIEKEMTFLNNAAQVAFEIGEKNRKLGFANYGNEYDKQVKEKTTIWNIFSNTITNANGCAIDSKDLTTVKYLSDEKKAEKLFQKLREKKFIKPTRISKKFKQEIELPSIFNNEKTKKQVLNYLKSKLDERKEFDGHLRCHSSIMSSIF
;
A
#
# COMPACT_ATOMS: atom_id res chain seq x y z
N MET A 1 -40.17 -22.05 13.47
CA MET A 1 -38.85 -22.08 14.11
C MET A 1 -37.91 -21.25 13.26
N ARG A 2 -37.60 -20.00 13.64
CA ARG A 2 -36.54 -19.23 12.98
C ARG A 2 -35.21 -19.74 13.53
N TYR A 3 -34.53 -20.59 12.78
CA TYR A 3 -33.10 -20.80 13.03
C TYR A 3 -32.42 -19.46 12.70
N PRO A 4 -31.58 -18.89 13.59
CA PRO A 4 -30.82 -17.70 13.25
C PRO A 4 -29.76 -18.10 12.23
N THR A 5 -30.11 -18.03 10.95
CA THR A 5 -29.21 -18.30 9.83
C THR A 5 -28.46 -17.03 9.49
N ASN A 6 -27.39 -16.75 10.24
CA ASN A 6 -26.57 -15.57 10.00
C ASN A 6 -25.33 -15.94 9.18
N TRP A 7 -25.35 -15.59 7.90
CA TRP A 7 -24.31 -15.95 6.95
C TRP A 7 -23.49 -14.72 6.55
N HIS A 8 -22.17 -14.80 6.73
CA HIS A 8 -21.27 -14.04 5.87
C HIS A 8 -21.14 -14.81 4.57
N VAL A 9 -21.49 -14.19 3.46
CA VAL A 9 -21.32 -14.80 2.14
C VAL A 9 -20.29 -13.96 1.42
N ASP A 10 -19.07 -14.45 1.42
CA ASP A 10 -17.99 -13.91 0.62
C ASP A 10 -18.15 -14.47 -0.81
N MET A 11 -18.77 -13.69 -1.70
CA MET A 11 -18.84 -14.05 -3.11
C MET A 11 -17.77 -13.29 -3.87
N PHE A 12 -16.66 -13.96 -4.16
CA PHE A 12 -15.66 -13.48 -5.10
C PHE A 12 -16.16 -13.61 -6.55
N LYS A 13 -17.13 -12.78 -6.97
CA LYS A 13 -17.41 -12.61 -8.40
C LYS A 13 -16.34 -11.71 -9.02
N ASN A 14 -15.25 -12.33 -9.48
CA ASN A 14 -14.33 -11.73 -10.45
C ASN A 14 -15.08 -11.51 -11.77
N THR A 15 -15.83 -10.42 -11.91
CA THR A 15 -16.36 -9.92 -13.20
C THR A 15 -16.61 -8.43 -13.14
N ASP A 16 -16.57 -7.77 -14.30
CA ASP A 16 -16.99 -6.41 -14.66
C ASP A 16 -17.30 -5.36 -13.56
N LYS A 17 -16.44 -4.33 -13.57
CA LYS A 17 -16.47 -3.07 -12.78
C LYS A 17 -16.08 -3.25 -11.32
N GLY A 18 -15.47 -2.22 -10.73
CA GLY A 18 -15.25 -2.13 -9.28
C GLY A 18 -16.45 -2.73 -8.54
N ASN A 19 -16.15 -3.65 -7.63
CA ASN A 19 -17.02 -4.71 -7.12
C ASN A 19 -18.46 -4.26 -6.79
N HIS A 20 -18.67 -2.98 -6.46
CA HIS A 20 -19.95 -2.32 -6.25
C HIS A 20 -21.09 -2.68 -7.25
N CYS A 21 -20.84 -2.71 -8.56
CA CYS A 21 -21.94 -2.68 -9.54
C CYS A 21 -22.62 -4.05 -9.80
N LEU A 22 -21.91 -5.16 -9.55
CA LEU A 22 -22.45 -6.51 -9.75
C LEU A 22 -23.11 -7.10 -8.51
N PHE A 23 -22.63 -6.78 -7.31
CA PHE A 23 -23.36 -7.12 -6.08
C PHE A 23 -24.75 -6.50 -6.10
N ASP A 24 -24.84 -5.22 -6.47
CA ASP A 24 -26.12 -4.54 -6.65
C ASP A 24 -27.01 -5.21 -7.68
N LYS A 25 -26.42 -5.73 -8.78
CA LYS A 25 -27.19 -6.44 -9.82
C LYS A 25 -27.66 -7.80 -9.33
N PHE A 26 -26.80 -8.59 -8.70
CA PHE A 26 -27.12 -9.90 -8.13
C PHE A 26 -28.18 -9.78 -7.04
N LEU A 27 -28.00 -8.86 -6.09
CA LEU A 27 -28.97 -8.60 -5.04
C LEU A 27 -30.31 -8.18 -5.63
N LYS A 28 -30.35 -7.30 -6.63
CA LYS A 28 -31.60 -6.95 -7.33
C LYS A 28 -32.26 -8.13 -8.02
N GLU A 29 -31.48 -9.03 -8.61
CA GLU A 29 -31.98 -10.22 -9.32
C GLU A 29 -32.54 -11.27 -8.35
N PHE A 30 -31.88 -11.50 -7.23
CA PHE A 30 -32.24 -12.53 -6.24
C PHE A 30 -33.07 -12.01 -5.07
N GLN A 31 -33.33 -10.71 -4.96
CA GLN A 31 -34.17 -10.12 -3.91
C GLN A 31 -35.53 -10.84 -3.76
N PRO A 32 -36.28 -11.15 -4.84
CA PRO A 32 -37.56 -11.85 -4.71
C PRO A 32 -37.44 -13.23 -4.06
N PHE A 33 -36.31 -13.92 -4.27
CA PHE A 33 -36.05 -15.22 -3.66
C PHE A 33 -35.83 -15.09 -2.15
N PHE A 34 -35.05 -14.10 -1.70
CA PHE A 34 -34.83 -13.86 -0.28
C PHE A 34 -36.08 -13.36 0.44
N ASP A 35 -36.85 -12.49 -0.22
CA ASP A 35 -38.12 -11.97 0.30
C ASP A 35 -39.14 -13.10 0.54
N MET A 36 -39.14 -14.13 -0.31
CA MET A 36 -39.98 -15.33 -0.15
C MET A 36 -39.74 -16.05 1.18
N PHE A 37 -38.53 -15.96 1.73
CA PHE A 37 -38.16 -16.54 3.02
C PHE A 37 -38.10 -15.50 4.15
N HIS A 38 -38.48 -14.25 3.89
CA HIS A 38 -38.35 -13.12 4.80
C HIS A 38 -36.91 -12.93 5.32
N LEU A 39 -35.92 -13.16 4.46
CA LEU A 39 -34.50 -13.00 4.78
C LEU A 39 -34.04 -11.58 4.45
N GLN A 40 -33.39 -10.94 5.41
CA GLN A 40 -32.73 -9.66 5.20
C GLN A 40 -31.37 -9.88 4.55
N VAL A 41 -31.12 -9.17 3.45
CA VAL A 41 -29.87 -9.26 2.71
C VAL A 41 -29.25 -7.89 2.51
N SER A 42 -27.94 -7.79 2.65
CA SER A 42 -27.18 -6.56 2.44
C SER A 42 -25.82 -6.83 1.77
N ASN A 43 -25.05 -5.78 1.52
CA ASN A 43 -23.64 -5.89 1.13
C ASN A 43 -22.76 -4.95 1.97
N ASN A 44 -21.45 -5.20 2.07
CA ASN A 44 -20.50 -4.36 2.80
C ASN A 44 -19.46 -3.66 1.89
N CYS A 45 -19.67 -3.67 0.58
CA CYS A 45 -18.64 -3.33 -0.39
C CYS A 45 -19.16 -2.47 -1.54
N ASP A 46 -20.34 -1.83 -1.43
CA ASP A 46 -20.83 -0.86 -2.41
C ASP A 46 -20.22 0.55 -2.20
N SER A 47 -20.46 1.46 -3.16
CA SER A 47 -19.90 2.81 -3.12
C SER A 47 -20.38 3.64 -1.93
N LEU A 48 -21.57 3.34 -1.40
CA LEU A 48 -22.09 3.99 -0.19
C LEU A 48 -21.32 3.55 1.05
N CYS A 49 -20.91 2.27 1.11
CA CYS A 49 -20.05 1.74 2.16
C CYS A 49 -18.61 2.26 2.11
N GLU A 50 -18.24 2.99 1.06
CA GLU A 50 -16.95 3.68 0.91
C GLU A 50 -17.03 5.19 1.15
N GLN A 51 -18.11 5.84 0.70
CA GLN A 51 -18.20 7.31 0.65
C GLN A 51 -19.23 7.92 1.61
N GLY A 52 -20.16 7.12 2.13
CA GLY A 52 -21.38 7.64 2.69
C GLY A 52 -22.40 8.01 1.61
N ASP A 53 -23.56 8.52 2.03
CA ASP A 53 -24.65 8.96 1.15
C ASP A 53 -24.75 10.50 1.08
N GLY A 54 -23.76 11.20 1.63
CA GLY A 54 -23.73 12.65 1.81
C GLY A 54 -24.43 13.15 3.08
N ILE A 55 -25.18 12.28 3.78
CA ILE A 55 -25.83 12.57 5.07
C ILE A 55 -25.16 11.77 6.18
N LYS A 56 -25.01 10.46 5.97
CA LYS A 56 -24.34 9.52 6.85
C LYS A 56 -22.91 9.29 6.39
N SER A 57 -22.02 9.08 7.36
CA SER A 57 -20.65 8.65 7.10
C SER A 57 -20.64 7.26 6.46
N ALA A 58 -19.53 6.89 5.81
CA ALA A 58 -19.35 5.54 5.28
C ALA A 58 -19.46 4.49 6.39
N GLU A 59 -18.89 4.77 7.57
CA GLU A 59 -18.94 3.91 8.76
C GLU A 59 -20.38 3.70 9.24
N ASP A 60 -21.22 4.75 9.26
CA ASP A 60 -22.62 4.62 9.66
C ASP A 60 -23.44 3.83 8.65
N ILE A 61 -23.15 3.98 7.35
CA ILE A 61 -23.75 3.12 6.33
C ILE A 61 -23.36 1.66 6.57
N ARG A 62 -22.08 1.38 6.81
CA ARG A 62 -21.61 0.02 7.08
C ARG A 62 -22.29 -0.58 8.30
N LYS A 63 -22.42 0.15 9.42
CA LYS A 63 -23.18 -0.31 10.59
C LYS A 63 -24.58 -0.78 10.21
N LEU A 64 -25.28 0.00 9.38
CA LEU A 64 -26.62 -0.32 8.88
C LEU A 64 -26.66 -1.56 7.97
N ARG A 65 -25.55 -1.92 7.32
CA ARG A 65 -25.44 -3.14 6.51
C ARG A 65 -25.35 -4.39 7.38
N TYR A 66 -24.80 -4.31 8.58
CA TYR A 66 -24.71 -5.44 9.51
C TYR A 66 -25.90 -5.53 10.45
N TYR A 67 -26.46 -4.39 10.82
CA TYR A 67 -27.56 -4.28 11.77
C TYR A 67 -28.44 -3.08 11.45
N ASN A 68 -29.72 -3.33 11.15
CA ASN A 68 -30.69 -2.29 10.79
C ASN A 68 -31.79 -2.15 11.87
N HIS A 69 -32.79 -1.32 11.61
CA HIS A 69 -33.91 -1.06 12.52
C HIS A 69 -34.78 -2.29 12.81
N LEU A 70 -34.74 -3.32 11.96
CA LEU A 70 -35.44 -4.59 12.13
C LEU A 70 -34.59 -5.63 12.86
N GLY A 71 -33.32 -5.36 13.13
CA GLY A 71 -32.39 -6.26 13.81
C GLY A 71 -31.13 -6.59 12.99
N PRO A 72 -30.43 -7.68 13.34
CA PRO A 72 -29.27 -8.15 12.58
C PRO A 72 -29.69 -8.63 11.19
N VAL A 73 -28.93 -8.26 10.16
CA VAL A 73 -29.15 -8.73 8.78
C VAL A 73 -28.83 -10.22 8.65
N ASP A 74 -29.66 -11.02 7.99
CA ASP A 74 -29.47 -12.47 7.92
C ASP A 74 -28.29 -12.87 7.00
N ILE A 75 -28.16 -12.23 5.84
CA ILE A 75 -27.14 -12.55 4.84
C ILE A 75 -26.40 -11.27 4.41
N ILE A 76 -25.07 -11.30 4.48
CA ILE A 76 -24.23 -10.17 4.08
C ILE A 76 -23.29 -10.63 2.98
N TYR A 77 -23.45 -10.04 1.80
CA TYR A 77 -22.52 -10.20 0.68
C TYR A 77 -21.36 -9.22 0.80
N GLY A 78 -20.18 -9.60 0.35
CA GLY A 78 -19.04 -8.71 0.47
C GLY A 78 -17.76 -9.25 -0.12
N GLU A 79 -16.72 -8.44 0.02
CA GLU A 79 -15.34 -8.85 -0.18
C GLU A 79 -14.70 -9.22 1.15
N CYS A 80 -13.83 -10.24 1.14
CA CYS A 80 -12.99 -10.62 2.29
C CYS A 80 -12.35 -9.41 2.98
N SER A 81 -11.69 -8.53 2.22
CA SER A 81 -10.98 -7.35 2.74
C SER A 81 -11.90 -6.38 3.52
N CYS A 82 -13.15 -6.25 3.06
CA CYS A 82 -14.16 -5.41 3.71
C CYS A 82 -14.63 -6.03 5.04
N PHE A 83 -14.81 -7.35 5.10
CA PHE A 83 -15.16 -8.04 6.33
C PHE A 83 -14.02 -7.98 7.35
N GLU A 84 -12.79 -8.25 6.92
CA GLU A 84 -11.59 -8.17 7.74
C GLU A 84 -11.41 -6.79 8.34
N ARG A 85 -11.56 -5.73 7.53
CA ARG A 85 -11.48 -4.35 7.97
C ARG A 85 -12.51 -4.03 9.05
N ASP A 86 -13.77 -4.41 8.85
CA ASP A 86 -14.85 -4.11 9.79
C ASP A 86 -14.69 -4.85 11.12
N ILE A 87 -14.22 -6.10 11.07
CA ILE A 87 -13.86 -6.87 12.25
C ILE A 87 -12.72 -6.16 12.99
N LEU A 88 -11.64 -5.80 12.31
CA LEU A 88 -10.50 -5.14 12.95
C LEU A 88 -10.91 -3.80 13.57
N LEU A 89 -11.69 -2.97 12.88
CA LEU A 89 -12.19 -1.70 13.42
C LEU A 89 -13.05 -1.92 14.68
N THR A 90 -13.94 -2.90 14.63
CA THR A 90 -14.83 -3.23 15.74
C THR A 90 -14.08 -3.77 16.95
N GLU A 91 -13.16 -4.70 16.73
CA GLU A 91 -12.45 -5.38 17.82
C GLU A 91 -11.38 -4.48 18.45
N PHE A 92 -10.72 -3.63 17.64
CA PHE A 92 -9.70 -2.72 18.12
C PHE A 92 -10.27 -1.45 18.77
N ASN A 93 -11.40 -0.93 18.26
CA ASN A 93 -12.03 0.31 18.75
C ASN A 93 -13.33 0.05 19.51
N LYS A 94 -13.43 -1.01 20.33
CA LYS A 94 -14.67 -1.39 21.04
C LYS A 94 -15.31 -0.25 21.85
N ASN A 95 -14.52 0.70 22.33
CA ASN A 95 -14.96 1.83 23.15
C ASN A 95 -15.31 3.10 22.33
N ASP A 96 -15.10 3.10 21.01
CA ASP A 96 -15.48 4.21 20.13
C ASP A 96 -16.71 3.81 19.30
N GLU A 97 -17.89 4.30 19.71
CA GLU A 97 -19.16 4.04 19.02
C GLU A 97 -19.16 4.49 17.55
N ASN A 98 -18.30 5.45 17.18
CA ASN A 98 -18.19 5.91 15.79
C ASN A 98 -17.46 4.89 14.92
N GLN A 99 -16.45 4.21 15.45
CA GLN A 99 -15.59 3.27 14.71
C GLN A 99 -16.00 1.81 14.84
N ASN A 100 -16.96 1.53 15.72
CA ASN A 100 -17.46 0.19 15.96
C ASN A 100 -18.53 -0.21 14.92
N ILE A 101 -18.17 -1.09 13.98
CA ILE A 101 -19.01 -1.41 12.81
C ILE A 101 -19.96 -2.59 13.07
N ILE A 102 -19.47 -3.69 13.64
CA ILE A 102 -20.23 -4.97 13.73
C ILE A 102 -20.50 -5.45 15.17
N SER A 103 -20.21 -4.63 16.20
CA SER A 103 -20.30 -5.08 17.60
C SER A 103 -21.64 -5.70 17.98
N GLN A 104 -22.76 -5.14 17.50
CA GLN A 104 -24.08 -5.64 17.83
C GLN A 104 -24.27 -7.08 17.33
N ARG A 105 -23.56 -7.47 16.27
CA ARG A 105 -23.56 -8.87 15.81
C ARG A 105 -22.69 -9.76 16.66
N ILE A 106 -21.48 -9.30 17.02
CA ILE A 106 -20.52 -10.04 17.87
C ILE A 106 -21.12 -10.29 19.26
N THR A 107 -21.65 -9.25 19.91
CA THR A 107 -22.23 -9.31 21.26
C THR A 107 -23.43 -10.26 21.35
N LYS A 108 -24.21 -10.39 20.26
CA LYS A 108 -25.33 -11.33 20.17
C LYS A 108 -24.94 -12.73 19.66
N ASN A 109 -23.65 -13.00 19.49
CA ASN A 109 -23.11 -14.23 18.92
C ASN A 109 -23.79 -14.63 17.59
N SER A 110 -24.14 -13.61 16.79
CA SER A 110 -24.95 -13.72 15.58
C SER A 110 -24.11 -13.84 14.31
N ILE A 111 -22.85 -14.25 14.43
CA ILE A 111 -21.96 -14.54 13.30
C ILE A 111 -21.70 -16.04 13.34
N SER A 112 -22.25 -16.79 12.38
CA SER A 112 -22.27 -18.25 12.46
C SER A 112 -21.55 -18.98 11.34
N SER A 113 -21.47 -18.44 10.12
CA SER A 113 -20.94 -19.19 8.98
C SER A 113 -20.39 -18.29 7.89
N VAL A 114 -19.45 -18.84 7.11
CA VAL A 114 -18.90 -18.20 5.91
C VAL A 114 -19.04 -19.11 4.68
N ILE A 115 -19.56 -18.56 3.59
CA ILE A 115 -19.51 -19.18 2.26
C ILE A 115 -18.51 -18.40 1.42
N ILE A 116 -17.56 -19.10 0.80
CA ILE A 116 -16.45 -18.52 0.02
C ILE A 116 -16.59 -18.99 -1.42
N ASP A 117 -16.84 -18.07 -2.34
CA ASP A 117 -16.72 -18.32 -3.77
C ASP A 117 -15.26 -18.24 -4.22
N GLU A 118 -14.87 -19.06 -5.19
CA GLU A 118 -13.47 -19.24 -5.62
C GLU A 118 -12.50 -19.49 -4.44
N VAL A 119 -12.89 -20.45 -3.58
CA VAL A 119 -12.21 -20.75 -2.31
C VAL A 119 -10.72 -21.04 -2.46
N ASP A 120 -10.31 -21.61 -3.59
CA ASP A 120 -8.92 -21.88 -3.94
C ASP A 120 -8.12 -20.58 -4.07
N SER A 121 -8.69 -19.55 -4.71
CA SER A 121 -8.03 -18.24 -4.80
C SER A 121 -7.86 -17.58 -3.43
N MET A 122 -8.86 -17.70 -2.54
CA MET A 122 -8.80 -17.07 -1.23
C MET A 122 -7.90 -17.81 -0.24
N LEU A 123 -7.96 -19.15 -0.22
CA LEU A 123 -7.30 -19.97 0.79
C LEU A 123 -5.96 -20.57 0.35
N LEU A 124 -5.61 -20.53 -0.94
CA LEU A 124 -4.30 -20.94 -1.45
C LEU A 124 -3.50 -19.75 -2.00
N ASP A 125 -4.04 -19.02 -2.97
CA ASP A 125 -3.28 -17.95 -3.64
C ASP A 125 -3.10 -16.73 -2.72
N LYS A 126 -4.17 -16.35 -2.00
CA LYS A 126 -4.19 -15.21 -1.09
C LYS A 126 -4.05 -15.61 0.39
N ALA A 127 -3.63 -16.83 0.67
CA ALA A 127 -3.56 -17.36 2.04
C ALA A 127 -2.64 -16.53 2.95
N ASN A 128 -1.53 -16.01 2.40
CA ASN A 128 -0.54 -15.19 3.09
C ASN A 128 -0.86 -13.69 3.04
N MET A 129 -1.97 -13.28 2.41
CA MET A 129 -2.39 -11.89 2.41
C MET A 129 -2.74 -11.47 3.83
N VAL A 130 -2.24 -10.30 4.21
CA VAL A 130 -2.49 -9.70 5.51
C VAL A 130 -3.12 -8.34 5.28
N LEU A 131 -4.36 -8.19 5.74
CA LEU A 131 -4.99 -6.89 5.85
C LEU A 131 -4.55 -6.24 7.15
N TYR A 132 -4.17 -4.96 7.09
CA TYR A 132 -3.88 -4.19 8.29
C TYR A 132 -4.47 -2.80 8.19
N LEU A 133 -4.91 -2.27 9.34
CA LEU A 133 -5.39 -0.90 9.44
C LEU A 133 -4.20 0.04 9.42
N SER A 134 -4.08 0.81 8.35
CA SER A 134 -3.01 1.79 8.21
C SER A 134 -3.07 2.79 9.36
N HIS A 135 -1.94 3.01 10.01
CA HIS A 135 -1.81 3.98 11.08
C HIS A 135 -0.83 5.07 10.66
N SER A 136 -1.25 6.34 10.74
CA SER A 136 -0.34 7.46 10.47
C SER A 136 0.59 7.64 11.67
N ILE A 137 1.89 7.60 11.46
CA ILE A 137 2.89 7.96 12.47
C ILE A 137 3.57 9.23 11.98
N ASP A 138 3.48 10.32 12.74
CA ASP A 138 3.99 11.61 12.26
C ASP A 138 5.50 11.63 12.08
N THR A 139 6.25 10.94 12.94
CA THR A 139 7.71 10.85 12.84
C THR A 139 8.15 10.22 11.52
N LEU A 140 7.35 9.30 10.94
CA LEU A 140 7.64 8.67 9.65
C LEU A 140 7.47 9.64 8.46
N LYS A 141 6.87 10.82 8.65
CA LYS A 141 6.84 11.86 7.60
C LYS A 141 8.25 12.35 7.26
N SER A 142 9.19 12.28 8.21
CA SER A 142 10.59 12.66 7.97
C SER A 142 11.29 11.76 6.95
N LEU A 143 10.80 10.53 6.71
CA LEU A 143 11.34 9.59 5.74
C LEU A 143 11.22 10.04 4.28
N GLU A 144 10.36 11.01 3.99
CA GLU A 144 10.33 11.68 2.67
C GLU A 144 11.73 12.14 2.25
N ARG A 145 12.53 12.65 3.20
CA ARG A 145 13.92 13.07 2.97
C ARG A 145 14.80 11.89 2.53
N ILE A 146 14.61 10.73 3.15
CA ILE A 146 15.38 9.52 2.86
C ILE A 146 15.00 8.93 1.50
N PHE A 147 13.70 8.81 1.20
CA PHE A 147 13.24 8.29 -0.09
C PHE A 147 13.69 9.15 -1.27
N VAL A 148 13.61 10.48 -1.13
CA VAL A 148 14.09 11.41 -2.16
C VAL A 148 15.60 11.26 -2.36
N SER A 149 16.39 11.18 -1.30
CA SER A 149 17.84 11.04 -1.41
C SER A 149 18.26 9.70 -2.02
N ILE A 150 17.63 8.58 -1.63
CA ILE A 150 17.86 7.27 -2.26
C ILE A 150 17.52 7.34 -3.74
N TRP A 151 16.33 7.83 -4.08
CA TRP A 151 15.85 7.91 -5.45
C TRP A 151 16.73 8.82 -6.33
N GLN A 152 17.22 9.92 -5.77
CA GLN A 152 18.18 10.79 -6.44
C GLN A 152 19.49 10.05 -6.73
N THR A 153 20.04 9.35 -5.74
CA THR A 153 21.34 8.67 -5.83
C THR A 153 21.34 7.60 -6.92
N ILE A 154 20.33 6.71 -6.93
CA ILE A 154 20.27 5.60 -7.91
C ILE A 154 19.94 6.04 -9.34
N ASN A 155 19.46 7.27 -9.52
CA ASN A 155 19.15 7.86 -10.83
C ASN A 155 20.28 8.74 -11.38
N GLN A 156 21.41 8.85 -10.68
CA GLN A 156 22.61 9.48 -11.24
C GLN A 156 23.19 8.61 -12.38
N SER A 157 23.81 9.26 -13.36
CA SER A 157 24.35 8.62 -14.57
C SER A 157 25.31 7.47 -14.28
N ILE A 158 26.13 7.60 -13.23
CA ILE A 158 27.08 6.56 -12.79
C ILE A 158 26.34 5.25 -12.48
N PHE A 159 25.22 5.32 -11.75
CA PHE A 159 24.43 4.15 -11.37
C PHE A 159 23.61 3.59 -12.54
N GLU A 160 23.29 4.37 -13.56
CA GLU A 160 22.63 3.85 -14.78
C GLU A 160 23.50 2.87 -15.56
N HIS A 161 24.82 3.07 -15.55
CA HIS A 161 25.76 2.15 -16.21
C HIS A 161 26.04 0.91 -15.35
N ILE A 162 26.15 1.07 -14.03
CA ILE A 162 26.43 -0.03 -13.10
C ILE A 162 25.22 -0.97 -12.97
N SER A 163 24.01 -0.42 -12.76
CA SER A 163 22.79 -1.22 -12.53
C SER A 163 22.34 -2.06 -13.73
N LYS A 164 22.72 -1.68 -14.96
CA LYS A 164 22.43 -2.48 -16.16
C LYS A 164 23.16 -3.83 -16.19
N ASN A 165 24.28 -3.93 -15.47
CA ASN A 165 25.11 -5.12 -15.50
C ASN A 165 24.84 -6.03 -14.29
N PHE A 166 24.78 -5.49 -13.06
CA PHE A 166 24.47 -6.25 -11.84
C PHE A 166 23.90 -5.36 -10.72
N ILE A 167 22.88 -5.84 -10.01
CA ILE A 167 22.47 -5.32 -8.70
C ILE A 167 22.85 -6.39 -7.68
N ASP A 168 23.90 -6.14 -6.90
CA ASP A 168 24.39 -7.03 -5.85
C ASP A 168 24.34 -6.35 -4.48
N ASP A 169 24.58 -7.13 -3.43
CA ASP A 169 24.56 -6.63 -2.05
C ASP A 169 25.68 -5.60 -1.79
N ASP A 170 26.79 -5.65 -2.54
CA ASP A 170 27.90 -4.67 -2.46
C ASP A 170 27.46 -3.27 -2.92
N LEU A 171 26.77 -3.18 -4.07
CA LEU A 171 26.22 -1.91 -4.56
C LEU A 171 25.21 -1.32 -3.58
N ILE A 172 24.37 -2.18 -3.00
CA ILE A 172 23.36 -1.79 -2.02
C ILE A 172 24.01 -1.25 -0.76
N GLN A 173 25.06 -1.91 -0.27
CA GLN A 173 25.83 -1.44 0.88
C GLN A 173 26.51 -0.10 0.59
N PHE A 174 27.09 0.08 -0.60
CA PHE A 174 27.71 1.34 -1.00
C PHE A 174 26.73 2.52 -0.98
N VAL A 175 25.53 2.35 -1.58
CA VAL A 175 24.49 3.38 -1.55
C VAL A 175 24.01 3.63 -0.11
N SER A 176 23.87 2.57 0.69
CA SER A 176 23.51 2.68 2.11
C SER A 176 24.50 3.55 2.88
N ASP A 177 25.79 3.30 2.72
CA ASP A 177 26.85 4.05 3.41
C ASP A 177 26.85 5.53 3.02
N MET A 178 26.65 5.84 1.74
CA MET A 178 26.52 7.23 1.27
C MET A 178 25.35 7.97 1.93
N ILE A 179 24.17 7.33 2.03
CA ILE A 179 23.00 7.95 2.64
C ILE A 179 23.21 8.12 4.16
N LEU A 180 23.80 7.12 4.83
CA LEU A 180 24.12 7.21 6.26
C LEU A 180 25.14 8.33 6.54
N GLU A 181 26.15 8.52 5.69
CA GLU A 181 27.11 9.63 5.79
C GLU A 181 26.42 10.99 5.65
N GLN A 182 25.43 11.12 4.76
CA GLN A 182 24.65 12.36 4.62
C GLN A 182 23.82 12.69 5.87
N ILE A 183 23.31 11.67 6.56
CA ILE A 183 22.65 11.82 7.87
C ILE A 183 23.67 12.25 8.92
N ASP A 184 24.83 11.59 8.99
CA ASP A 184 25.89 11.89 9.97
C ASP A 184 26.44 13.32 9.82
N ASN A 185 26.59 13.78 8.59
CA ASN A 185 27.03 15.13 8.26
C ASN A 185 25.89 16.17 8.36
N LYS A 186 24.69 15.79 8.82
CA LYS A 186 23.49 16.66 8.94
C LYS A 186 23.07 17.34 7.64
N THR A 187 23.41 16.73 6.51
CA THR A 187 22.90 17.13 5.19
C THR A 187 21.44 16.69 5.05
N ILE A 188 21.11 15.51 5.56
CA ILE A 188 19.74 15.05 5.76
C ILE A 188 19.42 15.16 7.25
N ASP A 189 18.52 16.08 7.59
CA ASP A 189 18.05 16.25 8.97
C ASP A 189 16.98 15.21 9.29
N ILE A 190 17.11 14.53 10.43
CA ILE A 190 16.15 13.54 10.94
C ILE A 190 15.89 13.81 12.44
N PRO A 191 14.76 13.35 12.99
CA PRO A 191 14.53 13.40 14.44
C PRO A 191 15.66 12.67 15.22
N GLU A 192 16.16 13.27 16.29
CA GLU A 192 17.26 12.76 17.13
C GLU A 192 16.85 12.61 18.61
N TYR A 193 15.55 12.45 18.88
CA TYR A 193 15.05 12.38 20.25
C TYR A 193 15.57 11.16 21.04
N ASP A 194 15.86 11.39 22.33
CA ASP A 194 16.25 10.34 23.27
C ASP A 194 15.04 9.44 23.56
N SER A 195 15.19 8.16 23.25
CA SER A 195 14.13 7.16 23.39
C SER A 195 14.12 6.48 24.77
N ASN A 196 14.95 6.92 25.74
CA ASN A 196 15.02 6.36 27.10
C ASN A 196 15.13 4.81 27.10
N ASN A 197 16.10 4.26 26.35
CA ASN A 197 16.30 2.81 26.15
C ASN A 197 15.23 2.09 25.29
N CYS A 198 14.43 2.81 24.49
CA CYS A 198 13.53 2.21 23.50
C CYS A 198 14.18 2.19 22.10
N ASP A 199 15.20 1.35 21.90
CA ASP A 199 15.97 1.28 20.66
C ASP A 199 15.10 1.02 19.40
N TYR A 200 13.94 0.38 19.56
CA TYR A 200 13.03 0.09 18.46
C TYR A 200 12.37 1.34 17.86
N ILE A 201 12.11 2.40 18.67
CA ILE A 201 11.47 3.65 18.23
C ILE A 201 12.48 4.65 17.65
N ASN A 202 13.77 4.44 17.93
CA ASN A 202 14.83 5.31 17.44
C ASN A 202 14.83 5.34 15.89
N ILE A 203 14.49 6.50 15.32
CA ILE A 203 14.29 6.63 13.87
C ILE A 203 15.57 6.34 13.08
N ARG A 204 16.74 6.61 13.65
CA ARG A 204 18.03 6.30 13.02
C ARG A 204 18.26 4.80 12.95
N LEU A 205 17.98 4.07 14.03
CA LEU A 205 18.05 2.60 14.04
C LEU A 205 17.00 2.00 13.10
N PHE A 206 15.79 2.56 13.07
CA PHE A 206 14.74 2.18 12.13
C PHE A 206 15.19 2.33 10.67
N ILE A 207 15.75 3.49 10.30
CA ILE A 207 16.31 3.75 8.96
C ILE A 207 17.40 2.73 8.63
N LYS A 208 18.34 2.47 9.55
CA LYS A 208 19.43 1.50 9.34
C LYS A 208 18.91 0.09 9.03
N ARG A 209 17.91 -0.39 9.79
CA ARG A 209 17.32 -1.73 9.58
C ARG A 209 16.67 -1.88 8.19
N ARG A 210 16.06 -0.82 7.67
CA ARG A 210 15.29 -0.87 6.42
C ARG A 210 16.05 -0.39 5.18
N MET A 211 17.23 0.21 5.35
CA MET A 211 17.98 0.87 4.27
C MET A 211 18.22 -0.06 3.07
N SER A 212 18.73 -1.27 3.32
CA SER A 212 19.03 -2.24 2.27
C SER A 212 17.77 -2.63 1.48
N LEU A 213 16.64 -2.86 2.16
CA LEU A 213 15.36 -3.18 1.55
C LEU A 213 14.80 -2.02 0.73
N TRP A 214 14.91 -0.78 1.21
CA TRP A 214 14.48 0.39 0.47
C TRP A 214 15.32 0.60 -0.79
N ILE A 215 16.63 0.41 -0.74
CA ILE A 215 17.50 0.51 -1.91
C ILE A 215 17.17 -0.59 -2.93
N LYS A 216 17.00 -1.84 -2.49
CA LYS A 216 16.53 -2.97 -3.33
C LYS A 216 15.21 -2.63 -4.02
N SER A 217 14.26 -2.09 -3.25
CA SER A 217 12.94 -1.67 -3.74
C SER A 217 13.03 -0.54 -4.76
N ALA A 218 13.91 0.43 -4.54
CA ALA A 218 14.11 1.55 -5.45
C ALA A 218 14.67 1.08 -6.81
N PHE A 219 15.65 0.17 -6.81
CA PHE A 219 16.13 -0.44 -8.05
C PHE A 219 15.03 -1.25 -8.75
N HIS A 220 14.32 -2.11 -8.02
CA HIS A 220 13.20 -2.89 -8.56
C HIS A 220 12.15 -1.99 -9.25
N VAL A 221 11.79 -0.86 -8.62
CA VAL A 221 10.82 0.08 -9.19
C VAL A 221 11.28 0.73 -10.49
N LYS A 222 12.60 0.88 -10.74
CA LYS A 222 13.09 1.38 -12.04
C LYS A 222 12.66 0.46 -13.18
N ASP A 223 12.64 -0.84 -12.95
CA ASP A 223 12.31 -1.86 -13.95
C ASP A 223 10.80 -2.12 -14.09
N MET A 224 9.98 -1.74 -13.10
CA MET A 224 8.53 -1.95 -13.15
C MET A 224 7.83 -1.13 -14.25
N ILE A 225 6.99 -1.76 -15.06
CA ILE A 225 6.29 -1.11 -16.19
C ILE A 225 4.80 -0.89 -15.85
N PRO A 226 4.20 0.26 -16.23
CA PRO A 226 2.77 0.46 -16.07
C PRO A 226 1.93 -0.57 -16.86
N ASN A 227 0.73 -0.87 -16.37
CA ASN A 227 -0.22 -1.86 -16.90
C ASN A 227 0.25 -3.33 -16.85
N ASP A 228 1.23 -3.61 -15.98
CA ASP A 228 1.61 -4.99 -15.62
C ASP A 228 1.23 -5.25 -14.16
N THR A 229 1.93 -4.59 -13.23
CA THR A 229 1.72 -4.75 -11.77
C THR A 229 1.01 -3.56 -11.13
N TYR A 230 0.96 -2.41 -11.80
CA TYR A 230 0.21 -1.23 -11.37
C TYR A 230 -0.39 -0.51 -12.56
N ILE A 231 -1.41 0.30 -12.30
CA ILE A 231 -1.94 1.29 -13.24
C ILE A 231 -1.95 2.67 -12.61
N ILE A 232 -2.06 3.68 -13.47
CA ILE A 232 -2.15 5.09 -13.09
C ILE A 232 -3.58 5.52 -13.39
N THR A 233 -4.42 5.60 -12.35
CA THR A 233 -5.84 5.93 -12.48
C THR A 233 -6.11 7.35 -12.02
N GLN A 234 -6.94 8.07 -12.77
CA GLN A 234 -7.65 9.23 -12.24
C GLN A 234 -8.71 8.71 -11.27
N ASP A 235 -8.74 9.24 -10.06
CA ASP A 235 -9.80 8.95 -9.11
C ASP A 235 -11.14 9.42 -9.71
N LYS A 236 -11.89 8.49 -10.31
CA LYS A 236 -13.17 8.80 -11.01
C LYS A 236 -14.28 9.23 -10.04
N TYR A 237 -14.03 9.13 -8.74
CA TYR A 237 -15.05 9.22 -7.71
C TYR A 237 -14.84 10.37 -6.72
N ASP A 238 -13.74 11.12 -6.83
CA ASP A 238 -13.58 12.38 -6.10
C ASP A 238 -14.33 13.50 -6.84
N LYS A 239 -15.52 13.88 -6.33
CA LYS A 239 -16.33 14.99 -6.87
C LYS A 239 -15.79 16.37 -6.49
N SER A 240 -14.69 16.45 -5.73
CA SER A 240 -13.96 17.71 -5.61
C SER A 240 -13.25 18.02 -6.93
N SER A 241 -13.17 19.28 -7.33
CA SER A 241 -12.67 19.72 -8.64
C SER A 241 -11.16 19.45 -8.90
N LYS A 242 -10.54 18.51 -8.19
CA LYS A 242 -9.14 18.09 -8.28
C LYS A 242 -9.04 16.57 -8.15
N SER A 243 -9.50 15.83 -9.16
CA SER A 243 -9.30 14.37 -9.23
C SER A 243 -7.79 14.05 -9.26
N GLU A 244 -7.20 13.71 -8.10
CA GLU A 244 -5.79 13.35 -7.99
C GLU A 244 -5.55 12.01 -8.72
N VAL A 245 -4.54 11.98 -9.58
CA VAL A 245 -4.10 10.76 -10.26
C VAL A 245 -3.29 9.92 -9.27
N LYS A 246 -3.74 8.70 -8.99
CA LYS A 246 -3.14 7.78 -8.01
C LYS A 246 -2.53 6.56 -8.69
N ILE A 247 -1.57 5.93 -8.01
CA ILE A 247 -1.00 4.64 -8.41
C ILE A 247 -1.81 3.55 -7.74
N THR A 248 -2.41 2.69 -8.55
CA THR A 248 -3.27 1.61 -8.08
C THR A 248 -2.57 0.27 -8.30
N VAL A 249 -2.48 -0.52 -7.24
CA VAL A 249 -1.89 -1.87 -7.27
C VAL A 249 -2.79 -2.78 -8.10
N MET A 250 -2.21 -3.62 -8.95
CA MET A 250 -2.91 -4.68 -9.65
C MET A 250 -2.53 -6.02 -9.05
N ASP A 251 -3.53 -6.84 -8.72
CA ASP A 251 -3.33 -8.25 -8.45
C ASP A 251 -2.86 -8.95 -9.73
N LYS A 252 -1.71 -9.63 -9.68
CA LYS A 252 -1.10 -10.28 -10.85
C LYS A 252 -1.95 -11.45 -11.38
N ASP A 253 -2.65 -12.15 -10.49
CA ASP A 253 -3.35 -13.40 -10.82
C ASP A 253 -4.83 -13.18 -11.16
N THR A 254 -5.40 -12.07 -10.71
CA THR A 254 -6.80 -11.71 -11.00
C THR A 254 -6.93 -10.48 -11.89
N GLY A 255 -5.88 -9.67 -12.03
CA GLY A 255 -5.91 -8.42 -12.77
C GLY A 255 -6.81 -7.38 -12.13
N THR A 256 -7.10 -7.52 -10.84
CA THR A 256 -7.95 -6.60 -10.10
C THR A 256 -7.16 -5.42 -9.52
N GLU A 257 -7.64 -4.21 -9.75
CA GLU A 257 -7.28 -2.97 -9.08
C GLU A 257 -7.56 -3.09 -7.58
N GLN A 258 -6.52 -3.01 -6.78
CA GLN A 258 -6.61 -2.94 -5.34
C GLN A 258 -6.46 -1.48 -4.91
N LEU A 259 -7.56 -0.72 -5.02
CA LEU A 259 -7.59 0.74 -4.76
C LEU A 259 -7.12 1.12 -3.35
N SER A 260 -7.37 0.25 -2.38
CA SER A 260 -6.99 0.44 -0.98
C SER A 260 -5.62 -0.16 -0.62
N THR A 261 -4.96 -0.85 -1.54
CA THR A 261 -3.68 -1.51 -1.28
C THR A 261 -2.51 -0.61 -1.67
N ARG A 262 -1.46 -0.65 -0.87
CA ARG A 262 -0.15 -0.05 -1.17
C ARG A 262 0.94 -1.07 -0.96
N TRP A 263 1.99 -1.01 -1.77
CA TRP A 263 3.19 -1.79 -1.49
C TRP A 263 3.95 -1.22 -0.28
N SER A 264 4.54 -2.12 0.50
CA SER A 264 5.40 -1.80 1.63
C SER A 264 6.86 -1.59 1.20
N ASN A 265 7.74 -1.33 2.18
CA ASN A 265 9.19 -1.26 2.00
C ASN A 265 9.62 -0.21 0.96
N GLY A 266 8.94 0.93 0.94
CA GLY A 266 9.27 2.05 0.05
C GLY A 266 8.87 1.84 -1.42
N VAL A 267 8.46 0.65 -1.87
CA VAL A 267 8.10 0.39 -3.28
C VAL A 267 7.04 1.38 -3.78
N HIS A 268 5.99 1.62 -2.99
CA HIS A 268 4.92 2.54 -3.38
C HIS A 268 5.40 4.00 -3.40
N GLN A 269 6.26 4.40 -2.46
CA GLN A 269 6.89 5.73 -2.43
C GLN A 269 7.79 5.96 -3.65
N PHE A 270 8.61 4.99 -4.02
CA PHE A 270 9.46 5.09 -5.20
C PHE A 270 8.65 5.09 -6.50
N LEU A 271 7.53 4.36 -6.58
CA LEU A 271 6.61 4.44 -7.71
C LEU A 271 5.98 5.84 -7.82
N GLN A 272 5.58 6.43 -6.68
CA GLN A 272 5.09 7.81 -6.64
C GLN A 272 6.15 8.79 -7.15
N LEU A 273 7.41 8.63 -6.75
CA LEU A 273 8.52 9.43 -7.27
C LEU A 273 8.77 9.19 -8.77
N LYS A 274 8.75 7.93 -9.24
CA LYS A 274 8.90 7.56 -10.66
C LYS A 274 7.87 8.24 -11.54
N HIS A 275 6.62 8.30 -11.09
CA HIS A 275 5.52 8.93 -11.83
C HIS A 275 5.22 10.37 -11.39
N THR A 276 6.07 11.00 -10.58
CA THR A 276 5.88 12.37 -10.05
C THR A 276 4.50 12.60 -9.41
N ARG A 277 3.98 11.58 -8.71
CA ARG A 277 2.74 11.64 -7.93
C ARG A 277 3.02 12.17 -6.52
N ARG A 278 1.96 12.65 -5.87
CA ARG A 278 1.99 13.06 -4.46
C ARG A 278 2.61 11.95 -3.60
N LEU A 279 3.64 12.31 -2.83
CA LEU A 279 4.36 11.36 -1.99
C LEU A 279 3.61 11.16 -0.68
N THR A 280 3.32 9.91 -0.36
CA THR A 280 2.68 9.50 0.89
C THR A 280 3.71 8.93 1.86
N SER A 281 3.58 9.27 3.14
CA SER A 281 4.43 8.69 4.19
C SER A 281 4.28 7.17 4.29
N GLU A 282 5.34 6.49 4.69
CA GLU A 282 5.28 5.07 4.99
C GLU A 282 4.43 4.82 6.26
N SER A 283 3.72 3.70 6.29
CA SER A 283 2.90 3.27 7.43
C SER A 283 3.41 1.96 7.99
N LEU A 284 3.35 1.79 9.30
CA LEU A 284 3.67 0.52 9.95
C LEU A 284 2.40 -0.28 10.25
N LYS A 285 2.56 -1.60 10.20
CA LYS A 285 1.53 -2.57 10.58
C LYS A 285 1.42 -2.58 12.11
N ALA A 286 0.27 -2.17 12.63
CA ALA A 286 -0.04 -2.21 14.06
C ALA A 286 -1.15 -3.22 14.36
N VAL A 287 -2.25 -3.14 13.60
CA VAL A 287 -3.45 -3.96 13.77
C VAL A 287 -3.73 -4.65 12.47
N PHE A 288 -3.81 -5.98 12.51
CA PHE A 288 -3.83 -6.77 11.29
C PHE A 288 -4.51 -8.13 11.49
N ILE A 289 -4.91 -8.71 10.37
CA ILE A 289 -5.47 -10.06 10.29
C ILE A 289 -5.01 -10.67 8.96
N SER A 290 -4.58 -11.93 8.99
CA SER A 290 -4.34 -12.66 7.73
C SER A 290 -5.63 -13.30 7.25
N ASN A 291 -5.74 -13.54 5.94
CA ASN A 291 -6.85 -14.31 5.38
C ASN A 291 -7.01 -15.64 6.12
N MET A 292 -5.90 -16.33 6.42
CA MET A 292 -5.94 -17.57 7.20
C MET A 292 -6.58 -17.36 8.58
N SER A 293 -6.13 -16.35 9.33
CA SER A 293 -6.67 -16.05 10.66
C SER A 293 -8.16 -15.73 10.60
N PHE A 294 -8.56 -14.93 9.61
CA PHE A 294 -9.93 -14.52 9.40
C PHE A 294 -10.84 -15.74 9.19
N PHE A 295 -10.53 -16.59 8.21
CA PHE A 295 -11.37 -17.77 7.93
C PHE A 295 -11.36 -18.79 9.07
N LYS A 296 -10.22 -18.95 9.79
CA LYS A 296 -10.15 -19.85 10.96
C LYS A 296 -11.10 -19.47 12.10
N ARG A 297 -11.52 -18.21 12.20
CA ARG A 297 -12.53 -17.77 13.19
C ARG A 297 -13.87 -18.50 13.01
N TYR A 298 -14.19 -18.94 11.80
CA TYR A 298 -15.42 -19.68 11.49
C TYR A 298 -15.32 -21.18 11.81
N LYS A 299 -14.15 -21.68 12.23
CA LYS A 299 -13.92 -23.08 12.62
C LYS A 299 -14.46 -24.07 11.58
N HIS A 300 -15.50 -24.83 11.90
CA HIS A 300 -16.12 -25.84 11.04
C HIS A 300 -17.23 -25.29 10.14
N HIS A 301 -17.49 -23.99 10.18
CA HIS A 301 -18.55 -23.32 9.43
C HIS A 301 -18.02 -22.58 8.19
N ILE A 302 -17.01 -23.17 7.53
CA ILE A 302 -16.45 -22.71 6.27
C ILE A 302 -17.00 -23.58 5.15
N ILE A 303 -17.69 -22.96 4.20
CA ILE A 303 -18.17 -23.61 2.98
C ILE A 303 -17.48 -22.94 1.79
N GLY A 304 -16.85 -23.72 0.93
CA GLY A 304 -16.14 -23.21 -0.24
C GLY A 304 -16.74 -23.72 -1.54
N LEU A 305 -16.80 -22.87 -2.55
CA LEU A 305 -17.14 -23.22 -3.93
C LEU A 305 -15.95 -22.87 -4.82
N THR A 306 -15.62 -23.72 -5.78
CA THR A 306 -14.60 -23.44 -6.80
C THR A 306 -14.86 -24.28 -8.04
N GLY A 307 -14.46 -23.76 -9.21
CA GLY A 307 -14.47 -24.51 -10.45
C GLY A 307 -13.36 -25.57 -10.54
N SER A 308 -12.36 -25.53 -9.66
CA SER A 308 -11.22 -26.45 -9.70
C SER A 308 -10.68 -26.77 -8.30
N LEU A 309 -10.71 -28.05 -7.93
CA LEU A 309 -10.11 -28.54 -6.68
C LEU A 309 -8.57 -28.54 -6.68
N GLY A 310 -7.94 -28.35 -7.86
CA GLY A 310 -6.49 -28.28 -8.00
C GLY A 310 -5.81 -29.64 -7.82
N SER A 311 -4.50 -29.59 -7.59
CA SER A 311 -3.65 -30.78 -7.38
C SER A 311 -3.93 -31.47 -6.04
N HIS A 312 -3.45 -32.69 -5.88
CA HIS A 312 -3.54 -33.40 -4.60
C HIS A 312 -2.75 -32.66 -3.49
N ASP A 313 -1.62 -32.04 -3.81
CA ASP A 313 -0.82 -31.27 -2.86
C ASP A 313 -1.57 -30.02 -2.36
N GLU A 314 -2.31 -29.34 -3.24
CA GLU A 314 -3.17 -28.19 -2.89
C GLU A 314 -4.33 -28.60 -1.96
N GLN A 315 -4.99 -29.71 -2.28
CA GLN A 315 -6.05 -30.28 -1.44
C GLN A 315 -5.52 -30.70 -0.06
N ASN A 316 -4.32 -31.30 -0.02
CA ASN A 316 -3.65 -31.67 1.22
C ASN A 316 -3.36 -30.44 2.08
N LEU A 317 -2.87 -29.34 1.49
CA LEU A 317 -2.65 -28.09 2.20
C LEU A 317 -3.95 -27.55 2.83
N LEU A 318 -5.02 -27.45 2.03
CA LEU A 318 -6.33 -26.98 2.50
C LEU A 318 -6.88 -27.85 3.64
N ASN A 319 -6.76 -29.17 3.54
CA ASN A 319 -7.16 -30.08 4.61
C ASN A 319 -6.26 -29.92 5.85
N GLN A 320 -4.94 -29.81 5.69
CA GLN A 320 -4.03 -29.63 6.83
C GLN A 320 -4.30 -28.35 7.60
N VAL A 321 -4.52 -27.23 6.90
CA VAL A 321 -4.66 -25.88 7.48
C VAL A 321 -6.08 -25.59 7.98
N TYR A 322 -7.10 -25.93 7.20
CA TYR A 322 -8.50 -25.56 7.45
C TYR A 322 -9.43 -26.73 7.76
N LYS A 323 -8.95 -27.99 7.71
CA LYS A 323 -9.75 -29.21 7.95
C LYS A 323 -10.95 -29.34 7.03
N LEU A 324 -10.82 -28.88 5.79
CA LEU A 324 -11.86 -28.96 4.77
C LEU A 324 -11.95 -30.35 4.16
N ARG A 325 -13.16 -30.76 3.79
CA ARG A 325 -13.43 -31.95 2.98
C ARG A 325 -13.88 -31.51 1.59
N PHE A 326 -13.52 -32.30 0.59
CA PHE A 326 -13.83 -32.00 -0.80
C PHE A 326 -14.92 -32.95 -1.29
N PHE A 327 -15.82 -32.42 -2.10
CA PHE A 327 -16.85 -33.18 -2.78
C PHE A 327 -16.98 -32.62 -4.20
N GLU A 328 -16.77 -33.49 -5.20
CA GLU A 328 -16.92 -33.10 -6.60
C GLU A 328 -18.39 -33.25 -7.00
N LEU A 329 -19.04 -32.12 -7.30
CA LEU A 329 -20.40 -32.11 -7.81
C LEU A 329 -20.40 -32.58 -9.27
N PRO A 330 -21.19 -33.61 -9.64
CA PRO A 330 -21.33 -34.03 -11.02
C PRO A 330 -21.82 -32.89 -11.90
N ARG A 331 -21.25 -32.78 -13.10
CA ARG A 331 -21.68 -31.77 -14.07
C ARG A 331 -23.12 -32.03 -14.52
N PHE A 332 -23.88 -30.94 -14.73
CA PHE A 332 -25.26 -31.03 -15.25
C PHE A 332 -25.33 -31.70 -16.63
N LYS A 333 -24.30 -31.52 -17.46
CA LYS A 333 -24.12 -32.14 -18.77
C LYS A 333 -22.68 -32.61 -18.95
N GLN A 334 -22.50 -33.65 -19.78
CA GLN A 334 -21.19 -34.16 -20.14
C GLN A 334 -20.35 -33.07 -20.83
N GLU A 335 -19.07 -32.99 -20.46
CA GLU A 335 -18.11 -32.11 -21.13
C GLU A 335 -17.69 -32.69 -22.48
N LEU A 336 -17.70 -31.83 -23.52
CA LEU A 336 -17.27 -32.17 -24.87
C LEU A 336 -16.03 -31.36 -25.26
N PHE A 337 -15.02 -31.38 -24.38
CA PHE A 337 -13.73 -30.73 -24.60
C PHE A 337 -12.74 -31.69 -25.27
N ARG A 338 -11.96 -31.18 -26.22
CA ARG A 338 -10.83 -31.90 -26.83
C ARG A 338 -9.58 -31.02 -26.88
N GLU A 339 -8.50 -31.48 -26.25
CA GLU A 339 -7.17 -30.88 -26.41
C GLU A 339 -6.59 -31.28 -27.78
N LEU A 340 -6.11 -30.30 -28.54
CA LEU A 340 -5.40 -30.47 -29.81
C LEU A 340 -3.88 -30.43 -29.57
N HIS A 341 -3.13 -30.98 -30.52
CA HIS A 341 -1.67 -30.97 -30.45
C HIS A 341 -1.13 -29.55 -30.61
N GLY A 342 -0.54 -29.04 -29.53
CA GLY A 342 0.16 -27.77 -29.47
C GLY A 342 1.67 -27.87 -29.73
N GLY A 343 2.37 -26.74 -29.56
CA GLY A 343 3.81 -26.62 -29.75
C GLY A 343 4.49 -25.73 -28.72
N VAL A 344 5.80 -25.92 -28.55
CA VAL A 344 6.69 -25.03 -27.79
C VAL A 344 7.67 -24.41 -28.76
N HIS A 345 7.81 -23.09 -28.69
CA HIS A 345 8.63 -22.29 -29.59
C HIS A 345 9.64 -21.49 -28.77
N THR A 346 10.87 -21.40 -29.25
CA THR A 346 11.97 -20.69 -28.59
C THR A 346 12.07 -19.23 -29.03
N GLU A 347 11.68 -18.95 -30.27
CA GLU A 347 11.76 -17.62 -30.89
C GLU A 347 10.38 -16.99 -31.01
N GLN A 348 10.31 -15.67 -30.77
CA GLN A 348 9.06 -14.93 -30.77
C GLN A 348 8.40 -14.94 -32.16
N ASP A 349 9.17 -14.83 -33.24
CA ASP A 349 8.62 -14.78 -34.60
C ASP A 349 7.96 -16.10 -35.01
N ILE A 350 8.60 -17.23 -34.68
CA ILE A 350 8.05 -18.58 -34.90
C ILE A 350 6.79 -18.79 -34.05
N TRP A 351 6.80 -18.32 -32.80
CA TRP A 351 5.64 -18.37 -31.91
C TRP A 351 4.45 -17.57 -32.46
N LEU A 352 4.69 -16.36 -32.98
CA LEU A 352 3.67 -15.53 -33.62
C LEU A 352 3.09 -16.19 -34.87
N GLU A 353 3.96 -16.78 -35.71
CA GLU A 353 3.54 -17.52 -36.90
C GLU A 353 2.70 -18.75 -36.55
N ALA A 354 3.09 -19.51 -35.52
CA ALA A 354 2.34 -20.67 -35.05
C ALA A 354 0.93 -20.30 -34.58
N ILE A 355 0.78 -19.20 -33.81
CA ILE A 355 -0.53 -18.69 -33.38
C ILE A 355 -1.37 -18.28 -34.59
N LYS A 356 -0.78 -17.62 -35.58
CA LYS A 356 -1.49 -17.26 -36.82
C LYS A 356 -1.94 -18.49 -37.60
N ASN A 357 -1.09 -19.50 -37.75
CA ASN A 357 -1.43 -20.75 -38.44
C ASN A 357 -2.58 -21.49 -37.75
N ALA A 358 -2.60 -21.49 -36.43
CA ALA A 358 -3.72 -21.99 -35.63
C ALA A 358 -5.03 -21.22 -35.89
N LEU A 359 -4.98 -19.89 -35.87
CA LEU A 359 -6.13 -19.05 -36.22
C LEU A 359 -6.64 -19.34 -37.62
N ASP A 360 -5.75 -19.41 -38.62
CA ASP A 360 -6.09 -19.68 -40.01
C ASP A 360 -6.78 -21.04 -40.18
N ARG A 361 -6.36 -22.05 -39.39
CA ARG A 361 -6.96 -23.39 -39.37
C ARG A 361 -8.40 -23.37 -38.85
N GLU A 362 -8.66 -22.69 -37.75
CA GLU A 362 -9.98 -22.69 -37.10
C GLU A 362 -10.97 -21.69 -37.72
N ILE A 363 -10.47 -20.59 -38.29
CA ILE A 363 -11.28 -19.51 -38.88
C ILE A 363 -11.43 -19.70 -40.40
N GLN A 364 -10.72 -20.69 -40.98
CA GLN A 364 -10.83 -21.12 -42.38
C GLN A 364 -10.92 -19.95 -43.36
N LEU A 365 -9.90 -19.09 -43.39
CA LEU A 365 -9.85 -17.91 -44.29
C LEU A 365 -10.05 -18.28 -45.78
N LYS A 366 -9.79 -19.53 -46.18
CA LYS A 366 -9.92 -20.03 -47.55
C LYS A 366 -11.29 -20.65 -47.89
N SER A 367 -12.18 -20.83 -46.92
CA SER A 367 -13.55 -21.31 -47.19
C SER A 367 -14.45 -20.16 -47.64
N ILE A 368 -15.07 -20.30 -48.82
CA ILE A 368 -16.05 -19.32 -49.35
C ILE A 368 -17.24 -19.18 -48.39
N ASN A 369 -17.50 -20.18 -47.54
CA ASN A 369 -18.63 -20.20 -46.63
C ASN A 369 -18.27 -19.68 -45.23
N ARG A 370 -18.58 -18.40 -44.97
CA ARG A 370 -18.37 -17.73 -43.68
C ARG A 370 -19.12 -18.40 -42.52
N ASP A 371 -20.17 -19.18 -42.81
CA ASP A 371 -20.95 -19.88 -41.78
C ASP A 371 -20.26 -21.11 -41.19
N LYS A 372 -19.11 -21.55 -41.73
CA LYS A 372 -18.34 -22.72 -41.22
C LYS A 372 -17.20 -22.37 -40.25
N ARG A 373 -17.06 -21.09 -39.86
CA ARG A 373 -15.96 -20.62 -39.03
C ARG A 373 -16.17 -20.93 -37.55
N ARG A 374 -15.09 -21.18 -36.82
CA ARG A 374 -15.11 -21.20 -35.35
C ARG A 374 -14.79 -19.82 -34.77
N ALA A 375 -15.06 -19.65 -33.49
CA ALA A 375 -14.58 -18.52 -32.70
C ALA A 375 -13.30 -18.94 -31.97
N VAL A 376 -12.37 -18.01 -31.79
CA VAL A 376 -11.08 -18.28 -31.15
C VAL A 376 -10.82 -17.30 -30.01
N LEU A 377 -10.46 -17.84 -28.85
CA LEU A 377 -9.97 -17.09 -27.69
C LEU A 377 -8.47 -17.39 -27.49
N ILE A 378 -7.65 -16.36 -27.58
CA ILE A 378 -6.20 -16.41 -27.33
C ILE A 378 -5.93 -15.88 -25.93
N ILE A 379 -5.38 -16.73 -25.06
CA ILE A 379 -5.08 -16.42 -23.67
C ILE A 379 -3.58 -16.17 -23.52
N CYS A 380 -3.24 -14.92 -23.16
CA CYS A 380 -1.89 -14.42 -23.00
C CYS A 380 -1.51 -14.30 -21.51
N GLU A 381 -0.21 -14.44 -21.23
CA GLU A 381 0.33 -14.31 -19.87
C GLU A 381 0.18 -12.89 -19.31
N ASN A 382 0.48 -11.88 -20.12
CA ASN A 382 0.54 -10.49 -19.70
C ASN A 382 0.08 -9.54 -20.82
N VAL A 383 -0.11 -8.26 -20.45
CA VAL A 383 -0.58 -7.21 -21.37
C VAL A 383 0.41 -6.98 -22.52
N LYS A 384 1.71 -7.16 -22.29
CA LYS A 384 2.73 -7.02 -23.33
C LYS A 384 2.51 -8.05 -24.44
N SER A 385 2.30 -9.32 -24.10
CA SER A 385 2.01 -10.38 -25.08
C SER A 385 0.72 -10.10 -25.86
N VAL A 386 -0.32 -9.58 -25.19
CA VAL A 386 -1.56 -9.15 -25.86
C VAL A 386 -1.30 -8.06 -26.89
N LEU A 387 -0.49 -7.06 -26.57
CA LEU A 387 -0.17 -5.95 -27.47
C LEU A 387 0.65 -6.41 -28.67
N ILE A 388 1.66 -7.25 -28.46
CA ILE A 388 2.50 -7.83 -29.52
C ILE A 388 1.61 -8.62 -30.50
N LEU A 389 0.73 -9.48 -29.99
CA LEU A 389 -0.18 -10.27 -30.82
C LEU A 389 -1.19 -9.41 -31.56
N LYS A 390 -1.74 -8.38 -30.91
CA LYS A 390 -2.64 -7.42 -31.56
C LYS A 390 -1.97 -6.76 -32.75
N GLU A 391 -0.74 -6.27 -32.58
CA GLU A 391 0.01 -5.58 -33.62
C GLU A 391 0.33 -6.54 -34.79
N TYR A 392 0.84 -7.73 -34.48
CA TYR A 392 1.17 -8.73 -35.49
C TYR A 392 -0.05 -9.20 -36.29
N LEU A 393 -1.20 -9.39 -35.63
CA LEU A 393 -2.42 -9.89 -36.26
C LEU A 393 -3.27 -8.79 -36.93
N ALA A 394 -2.98 -7.51 -36.72
CA ALA A 394 -3.82 -6.40 -37.18
C ALA A 394 -4.13 -6.44 -38.70
N ASN A 395 -3.16 -6.84 -39.52
CA ASN A 395 -3.33 -6.93 -40.97
C ASN A 395 -4.17 -8.13 -41.41
N SER A 396 -4.06 -9.26 -40.70
CA SER A 396 -4.78 -10.50 -41.06
C SER A 396 -6.18 -10.55 -40.44
N TYR A 397 -6.34 -9.94 -39.25
CA TYR A 397 -7.51 -10.02 -38.40
C TYR A 397 -7.83 -8.66 -37.76
N PRO A 398 -8.20 -7.63 -38.55
CA PRO A 398 -8.41 -6.27 -38.05
C PRO A 398 -9.57 -6.14 -37.05
N ASN A 399 -10.50 -7.11 -37.06
CA ASN A 399 -11.68 -7.13 -36.17
C ASN A 399 -11.43 -7.88 -34.85
N ALA A 400 -10.21 -8.33 -34.57
CA ALA A 400 -9.90 -9.03 -33.32
C ALA A 400 -10.17 -8.11 -32.12
N LYS A 401 -11.02 -8.58 -31.20
CA LYS A 401 -11.33 -7.88 -29.95
C LYS A 401 -10.20 -8.15 -28.96
N VAL A 402 -9.76 -7.11 -28.26
CA VAL A 402 -8.63 -7.19 -27.35
C VAL A 402 -9.10 -6.83 -25.95
N TYR A 403 -8.78 -7.70 -24.99
CA TYR A 403 -9.06 -7.47 -23.58
C TYR A 403 -7.81 -7.65 -22.72
N LYS A 404 -7.39 -6.61 -22.02
CA LYS A 404 -6.12 -6.57 -21.28
C LYS A 404 -6.31 -6.76 -19.79
N SER A 405 -7.45 -6.32 -19.27
CA SER A 405 -7.77 -6.35 -17.85
C SER A 405 -9.18 -6.89 -17.60
N ALA A 406 -9.45 -7.31 -16.37
CA ALA A 406 -10.78 -7.73 -15.92
C ALA A 406 -11.84 -6.59 -15.96
N TYR A 407 -11.41 -5.34 -16.20
CA TYR A 407 -12.26 -4.13 -16.16
C TYR A 407 -12.68 -3.63 -17.53
N GLU A 408 -12.04 -4.10 -18.60
CA GLU A 408 -12.47 -3.76 -19.95
C GLU A 408 -13.81 -4.45 -20.19
N LYS A 409 -14.86 -3.65 -20.30
CA LYS A 409 -16.23 -4.14 -20.50
C LYS A 409 -16.23 -5.18 -21.63
N PHE A 410 -16.57 -6.42 -21.30
CA PHE A 410 -16.72 -7.46 -22.30
C PHE A 410 -17.95 -7.14 -23.15
N GLN A 411 -17.74 -6.45 -24.28
CA GLN A 411 -18.79 -6.07 -25.23
C GLN A 411 -19.18 -7.25 -26.14
N ILE A 412 -19.41 -8.42 -25.53
CA ILE A 412 -19.76 -9.65 -26.22
C ILE A 412 -20.86 -10.33 -25.42
N ASP A 413 -22.10 -10.15 -25.87
CA ASP A 413 -23.24 -10.87 -25.27
C ASP A 413 -23.27 -12.32 -25.74
N LYS A 414 -22.80 -12.59 -26.96
CA LYS A 414 -22.79 -13.92 -27.59
C LYS A 414 -21.69 -14.03 -28.64
N LEU A 415 -21.02 -15.19 -28.68
CA LEU A 415 -19.99 -15.52 -29.65
C LEU A 415 -20.58 -16.05 -30.95
N HIS A 416 -20.07 -15.51 -32.06
CA HIS A 416 -20.45 -15.85 -33.41
C HIS A 416 -19.27 -16.47 -34.21
N PRO A 417 -19.56 -17.23 -35.27
CA PRO A 417 -18.55 -17.74 -36.19
C PRO A 417 -17.57 -16.65 -36.67
N GLY A 418 -16.26 -16.88 -36.46
CA GLY A 418 -15.20 -15.96 -36.86
C GLY A 418 -14.82 -14.89 -35.83
N ASP A 419 -15.45 -14.86 -34.65
CA ASP A 419 -15.03 -13.97 -33.57
C ASP A 419 -13.63 -14.35 -33.06
N ILE A 420 -12.75 -13.34 -32.93
CA ILE A 420 -11.41 -13.50 -32.39
C ILE A 420 -11.28 -12.60 -31.17
N ILE A 421 -10.81 -13.21 -30.08
CA ILE A 421 -10.59 -12.51 -28.83
C ILE A 421 -9.15 -12.76 -28.41
N ILE A 422 -8.39 -11.69 -28.19
CA ILE A 422 -7.05 -11.73 -27.60
C ILE A 422 -7.16 -11.17 -26.19
N ALA A 423 -6.97 -12.03 -25.20
CA ALA A 423 -7.20 -11.70 -23.80
C ALA A 423 -5.98 -12.06 -22.94
N THR A 424 -5.72 -11.29 -21.88
CA THR A 424 -4.97 -11.87 -20.75
C THR A 424 -5.82 -12.95 -20.08
N ASN A 425 -5.20 -13.86 -19.33
CA ASN A 425 -5.94 -14.83 -18.51
C ASN A 425 -6.93 -14.17 -17.53
N LEU A 426 -6.66 -12.91 -17.20
CA LEU A 426 -7.39 -12.06 -16.26
C LEU A 426 -8.65 -11.46 -16.89
N ALA A 427 -8.59 -11.12 -18.19
CA ALA A 427 -9.66 -10.43 -18.89
C ALA A 427 -10.87 -11.34 -19.17
N GLY A 428 -12.07 -10.92 -18.76
CA GLY A 428 -13.31 -11.69 -18.92
C GLY A 428 -13.43 -12.90 -17.98
N ARG A 429 -12.67 -12.94 -16.87
CA ARG A 429 -12.88 -13.94 -15.80
C ARG A 429 -14.31 -13.78 -15.28
N GLY A 430 -14.96 -14.90 -14.94
CA GLY A 430 -16.37 -14.98 -14.50
C GLY A 430 -17.45 -14.58 -15.54
N THR A 431 -17.07 -14.11 -16.74
CA THR A 431 -18.00 -13.86 -17.84
C THR A 431 -18.31 -15.19 -18.54
N ASP A 432 -19.59 -15.57 -18.61
CA ASP A 432 -20.03 -16.70 -19.44
C ASP A 432 -19.96 -16.28 -20.91
N LEU A 433 -19.08 -16.93 -21.68
CA LEU A 433 -18.98 -16.75 -23.12
C LEU A 433 -20.04 -17.61 -23.82
N ASP A 434 -21.26 -17.11 -23.87
CA ASP A 434 -22.36 -17.81 -24.53
C ASP A 434 -22.08 -17.98 -26.03
N THR A 435 -22.26 -19.19 -26.56
CA THR A 435 -22.03 -19.52 -27.96
C THR A 435 -23.33 -19.57 -28.75
N SER A 436 -23.27 -19.21 -30.03
CA SER A 436 -24.40 -19.38 -30.96
C SER A 436 -24.54 -20.81 -31.47
N SER A 437 -25.76 -21.23 -31.84
CA SER A 437 -26.01 -22.59 -32.36
C SER A 437 -25.14 -22.90 -33.58
N LYS A 438 -25.00 -21.94 -34.50
CA LYS A 438 -24.08 -22.03 -35.64
C LYS A 438 -22.62 -22.26 -35.22
N LEU A 439 -22.17 -21.62 -34.14
CA LEU A 439 -20.82 -21.82 -33.62
C LEU A 439 -20.64 -23.24 -33.06
N GLU A 440 -21.65 -23.76 -32.35
CA GLU A 440 -21.64 -25.12 -31.83
C GLU A 440 -21.64 -26.19 -32.94
N ASP A 441 -22.36 -25.95 -34.03
CA ASP A 441 -22.33 -26.81 -35.22
C ASP A 441 -20.92 -26.88 -35.82
N ASN A 442 -20.16 -25.80 -35.72
CA ASN A 442 -18.77 -25.70 -36.18
C ASN A 442 -17.73 -26.24 -35.18
N GLY A 443 -18.15 -26.82 -34.06
CA GLY A 443 -17.23 -27.35 -33.02
C GLY A 443 -16.99 -26.40 -31.84
N GLY A 444 -17.75 -25.32 -31.74
CA GLY A 444 -17.74 -24.40 -30.60
C GLY A 444 -16.48 -23.54 -30.51
N LEU A 445 -16.24 -22.98 -29.33
CA LEU A 445 -15.11 -22.09 -29.06
C LEU A 445 -13.78 -22.86 -29.04
N HIS A 446 -12.78 -22.35 -29.78
CA HIS A 446 -11.39 -22.80 -29.67
C HIS A 446 -10.60 -21.89 -28.73
N VAL A 447 -9.81 -22.47 -27.83
CA VAL A 447 -8.97 -21.72 -26.88
C VAL A 447 -7.49 -22.01 -27.16
N ILE A 448 -6.70 -20.96 -27.37
CA ILE A 448 -5.24 -21.03 -27.53
C ILE A 448 -4.59 -20.47 -26.26
N ALA A 449 -3.90 -21.30 -25.49
CA ALA A 449 -3.09 -20.86 -24.36
C ALA A 449 -1.66 -20.57 -24.84
N THR A 450 -1.23 -19.31 -24.78
CA THR A 450 0.07 -18.91 -25.36
C THR A 450 1.25 -19.07 -24.40
N TYR A 451 1.00 -19.57 -23.20
CA TYR A 451 1.96 -19.79 -22.13
C TYR A 451 1.50 -20.98 -21.29
N LEU A 452 2.40 -21.52 -20.47
CA LEU A 452 2.01 -22.51 -19.47
C LEU A 452 1.66 -21.79 -18.15
N PRO A 453 0.43 -21.90 -17.64
CA PRO A 453 0.06 -21.36 -16.34
C PRO A 453 0.90 -21.93 -15.19
N THR A 454 1.03 -21.18 -14.11
CA THR A 454 1.86 -21.52 -12.94
C THR A 454 1.35 -22.70 -12.14
N ASN A 455 0.05 -23.00 -12.18
CA ASN A 455 -0.55 -24.14 -11.50
C ASN A 455 -1.70 -24.78 -12.33
N ILE A 456 -2.15 -25.94 -11.89
CA ILE A 456 -3.21 -26.73 -12.56
C ILE A 456 -4.56 -26.02 -12.50
N ARG A 457 -4.84 -25.25 -11.44
CA ARG A 457 -6.12 -24.54 -11.29
C ARG A 457 -6.28 -23.48 -12.38
N ILE A 458 -5.25 -22.68 -12.62
CA ILE A 458 -5.26 -21.66 -13.66
C ILE A 458 -5.32 -22.30 -15.06
N GLU A 459 -4.63 -23.42 -15.28
CA GLU A 459 -4.78 -24.23 -16.52
C GLU A 459 -6.23 -24.66 -16.73
N THR A 460 -6.85 -25.22 -15.70
CA THR A 460 -8.24 -25.71 -15.75
C THR A 460 -9.22 -24.56 -15.98
N GLN A 461 -8.98 -23.40 -15.37
CA GLN A 461 -9.78 -22.20 -15.57
C GLN A 461 -9.66 -21.65 -17.01
N ALA A 462 -8.45 -21.68 -17.59
CA ALA A 462 -8.20 -21.20 -18.95
C ALA A 462 -8.97 -22.02 -19.99
N PHE A 463 -8.89 -23.35 -19.95
CA PHE A 463 -9.64 -24.20 -20.87
C PHE A 463 -11.11 -24.37 -20.49
N GLY A 464 -11.45 -24.20 -19.21
CA GLY A 464 -12.84 -24.13 -18.72
C GLY A 464 -13.63 -22.92 -19.23
N ARG A 465 -13.02 -22.05 -20.06
CA ARG A 465 -13.72 -21.01 -20.84
C ARG A 465 -14.44 -21.54 -22.07
N THR A 466 -14.11 -22.75 -22.52
CA THR A 466 -14.83 -23.43 -23.61
C THR A 466 -15.59 -24.65 -23.07
N ALA A 467 -16.37 -25.31 -23.93
CA ALA A 467 -17.12 -26.54 -23.63
C ALA A 467 -18.07 -26.47 -22.40
N ARG A 468 -18.62 -25.28 -22.09
CA ARG A 468 -19.57 -25.08 -20.98
C ARG A 468 -20.96 -25.63 -21.31
N LYS A 469 -21.71 -26.08 -20.30
CA LYS A 469 -23.14 -26.48 -20.43
C LYS A 469 -23.40 -27.55 -21.52
N GLY A 470 -22.41 -28.42 -21.79
CA GLY A 470 -22.47 -29.47 -22.81
C GLY A 470 -22.14 -29.01 -24.24
N ASN A 471 -21.65 -27.78 -24.40
CA ASN A 471 -21.17 -27.25 -25.67
C ASN A 471 -19.88 -27.97 -26.10
N LYS A 472 -19.60 -27.96 -27.41
CA LYS A 472 -18.35 -28.46 -27.97
C LYS A 472 -17.25 -27.41 -27.74
N GLY A 473 -16.02 -27.88 -27.60
CA GLY A 473 -14.88 -26.97 -27.45
C GLY A 473 -13.57 -27.67 -27.68
N THR A 474 -12.56 -26.91 -28.11
CA THR A 474 -11.20 -27.44 -28.21
C THR A 474 -10.18 -26.47 -27.62
N GLY A 475 -9.10 -27.00 -27.07
CA GLY A 475 -8.00 -26.19 -26.53
C GLY A 475 -6.67 -26.61 -27.11
N GLU A 476 -5.72 -25.69 -27.26
CA GLU A 476 -4.34 -26.01 -27.62
C GLU A 476 -3.33 -25.08 -26.95
N TYR A 477 -2.09 -25.57 -26.85
CA TYR A 477 -0.96 -24.81 -26.31
C TYR A 477 -0.05 -24.32 -27.43
N ILE A 478 0.30 -23.04 -27.43
CA ILE A 478 1.33 -22.48 -28.30
C ILE A 478 2.27 -21.64 -27.44
N ILE A 479 3.25 -22.30 -26.82
CA ILE A 479 4.02 -21.74 -25.70
C ILE A 479 5.31 -21.12 -26.22
N LEU A 480 5.63 -19.91 -25.78
CA LEU A 480 6.97 -19.34 -25.93
C LEU A 480 7.83 -19.73 -24.72
N SER A 481 8.87 -20.54 -24.93
CA SER A 481 9.79 -20.97 -23.88
C SER A 481 11.22 -21.10 -24.41
N ARG A 482 12.18 -20.51 -23.71
CA ARG A 482 13.60 -20.56 -24.07
C ARG A 482 14.27 -21.91 -23.80
N TYR A 483 13.61 -22.78 -23.02
CA TYR A 483 14.22 -24.00 -22.50
C TYR A 483 14.16 -25.20 -23.46
N GLY A 484 13.54 -25.06 -24.64
CA GLY A 484 13.46 -26.13 -25.65
C GLY A 484 12.76 -27.41 -25.16
N LEU A 485 11.99 -27.32 -24.07
CA LEU A 485 11.30 -28.44 -23.44
C LEU A 485 9.97 -28.74 -24.14
N SER A 486 9.56 -30.00 -24.12
CA SER A 486 8.20 -30.40 -24.54
C SER A 486 7.13 -29.91 -23.55
N ILE A 487 5.87 -29.82 -24.00
CA ILE A 487 4.75 -29.42 -23.14
C ILE A 487 4.63 -30.32 -21.89
N GLN A 488 4.82 -31.63 -22.05
CA GLN A 488 4.75 -32.58 -20.94
C GLN A 488 5.84 -32.33 -19.90
N GLN A 489 7.08 -32.05 -20.34
CA GLN A 489 8.19 -31.69 -19.45
C GLN A 489 7.93 -30.35 -18.74
N LEU A 490 7.38 -29.36 -19.44
CA LEU A 490 7.00 -28.09 -18.82
C LEU A 490 5.90 -28.27 -17.76
N LYS A 491 4.89 -29.11 -18.02
CA LYS A 491 3.84 -29.45 -17.04
C LYS A 491 4.43 -30.14 -15.80
N GLN A 492 5.38 -31.07 -15.98
CA GLN A 492 6.08 -31.72 -14.87
C GLN A 492 6.88 -30.72 -14.04
N TRP A 493 7.66 -29.86 -14.70
CA TRP A 493 8.46 -28.85 -14.02
C TRP A 493 7.60 -27.86 -13.23
N ARG A 494 6.51 -27.38 -13.82
CA ARG A 494 5.50 -26.56 -13.14
C ARG A 494 4.96 -27.26 -11.90
N ASN A 495 4.54 -28.53 -12.00
CA ASN A 495 3.96 -29.24 -10.86
C ASN A 495 4.98 -29.38 -9.70
N ILE A 496 6.27 -29.56 -10.02
CA ILE A 496 7.35 -29.58 -9.02
C ILE A 496 7.49 -28.20 -8.37
N GLN A 497 7.53 -27.12 -9.15
CA GLN A 497 7.63 -25.76 -8.62
C GLN A 497 6.44 -25.38 -7.74
N GLU A 498 5.22 -25.75 -8.14
CA GLU A 498 4.03 -25.48 -7.34
C GLU A 498 4.07 -26.24 -6.02
N LYS A 499 4.51 -27.50 -6.03
CA LYS A 499 4.72 -28.26 -4.81
C LYS A 499 5.76 -27.60 -3.89
N GLU A 500 6.91 -27.20 -4.44
CA GLU A 500 7.95 -26.48 -3.67
C GLU A 500 7.43 -25.18 -3.08
N ARG A 501 6.57 -24.45 -3.80
CA ARG A 501 5.90 -23.24 -3.30
C ARG A 501 4.98 -23.55 -2.12
N LEU A 502 4.16 -24.59 -2.22
CA LEU A 502 3.23 -25.01 -1.16
C LEU A 502 3.98 -25.51 0.08
N ASP A 503 5.05 -26.28 -0.10
CA ASP A 503 5.93 -26.74 0.97
C ASP A 503 6.63 -25.55 1.64
N SER A 504 7.11 -24.59 0.85
CA SER A 504 7.69 -23.34 1.35
C SER A 504 6.68 -22.54 2.18
N PHE A 505 5.42 -22.43 1.75
CA PHE A 505 4.36 -21.78 2.52
C PHE A 505 4.13 -22.47 3.87
N LEU A 506 4.09 -23.80 3.91
CA LEU A 506 3.93 -24.58 5.14
C LEU A 506 5.09 -24.39 6.12
N VAL A 507 6.31 -24.33 5.59
CA VAL A 507 7.53 -24.24 6.40
C VAL A 507 7.78 -22.81 6.84
N HIS A 508 7.66 -21.81 5.96
CA HIS A 508 8.11 -20.44 6.22
C HIS A 508 6.97 -19.49 6.58
N ASP A 509 5.90 -19.43 5.77
CA ASP A 509 4.85 -18.43 5.94
C ASP A 509 3.88 -18.79 7.08
N LEU A 510 3.50 -20.06 7.19
CA LEU A 510 2.52 -20.49 8.17
C LEU A 510 2.99 -20.29 9.63
N PRO A 511 4.23 -20.62 10.03
CA PRO A 511 4.72 -20.32 11.38
C PRO A 511 4.80 -18.82 11.66
N LYS A 512 5.18 -18.02 10.66
CA LYS A 512 5.19 -16.56 10.74
C LYS A 512 3.80 -15.99 11.03
N ILE A 513 2.80 -16.41 10.27
CA ILE A 513 1.42 -15.96 10.47
C ILE A 513 0.94 -16.33 11.88
N LYS A 514 1.20 -17.56 12.33
CA LYS A 514 0.82 -18.03 13.68
C LYS A 514 1.47 -17.22 14.79
N ILE A 515 2.77 -16.92 14.71
CA ILE A 515 3.42 -16.14 15.77
C ILE A 515 2.94 -14.70 15.78
N GLU A 516 2.70 -14.10 14.61
CA GLU A 516 2.15 -12.75 14.54
C GLU A 516 0.73 -12.69 15.14
N GLU A 517 -0.09 -13.72 14.90
CA GLU A 517 -1.39 -13.90 15.56
C GLU A 517 -1.25 -14.07 17.07
N ASP A 518 -0.36 -14.95 17.53
CA ASP A 518 -0.12 -15.21 18.94
C ASP A 518 0.34 -13.93 19.66
N LEU A 519 1.21 -13.14 19.04
CA LEU A 519 1.69 -11.87 19.56
C LEU A 519 0.57 -10.83 19.64
N LEU A 520 -0.32 -10.78 18.63
CA LEU A 520 -1.50 -9.90 18.68
C LEU A 520 -2.52 -10.35 19.73
N GLN A 521 -2.58 -11.66 20.02
CA GLN A 521 -3.45 -12.25 21.05
C GLN A 521 -2.85 -12.20 22.45
N GLY A 522 -1.53 -12.06 22.60
CA GLY A 522 -0.81 -11.74 23.83
C GLY A 522 -0.80 -12.78 24.97
N PHE A 523 -1.71 -13.77 24.97
CA PHE A 523 -1.85 -14.96 25.86
C PHE A 523 -1.76 -14.70 27.39
N ASN A 524 -2.79 -14.88 28.24
CA ASN A 524 -3.72 -15.99 28.53
C ASN A 524 -5.17 -15.47 28.71
N ASP A 525 -6.19 -16.28 28.33
CA ASP A 525 -7.48 -16.51 29.04
C ASP A 525 -8.55 -17.08 28.09
N GLY A 526 -8.57 -18.40 27.87
CA GLY A 526 -9.79 -19.21 27.67
C GLY A 526 -10.71 -19.03 26.45
N GLU A 527 -10.92 -17.84 25.89
CA GLU A 527 -11.77 -17.59 24.72
C GLU A 527 -11.22 -16.38 23.91
N LEU A 528 -11.15 -16.53 22.58
CA LEU A 528 -10.35 -15.67 21.68
C LEU A 528 -11.16 -14.64 20.87
N SER A 529 -10.69 -13.39 20.81
CA SER A 529 -10.42 -12.64 19.56
C SER A 529 -9.44 -11.48 19.85
N CYS A 530 -9.08 -10.58 18.91
CA CYS A 530 -7.91 -9.66 18.93
C CYS A 530 -7.86 -8.54 20.02
N ILE A 531 -8.13 -8.95 21.26
CA ILE A 531 -8.48 -8.18 22.45
C ILE A 531 -7.28 -7.98 23.40
N GLY A 532 -6.13 -8.61 23.16
CA GLY A 532 -4.95 -8.50 24.05
C GLY A 532 -4.55 -7.04 24.29
N PHE A 533 -4.48 -6.24 23.21
CA PHE A 533 -4.29 -4.79 23.31
C PHE A 533 -5.49 -4.05 23.89
N THR A 534 -6.72 -4.48 23.61
CA THR A 534 -7.93 -3.88 24.20
C THR A 534 -7.93 -3.98 25.73
N LYS A 535 -7.54 -5.12 26.30
CA LYS A 535 -7.43 -5.29 27.77
C LYS A 535 -6.36 -4.36 28.35
N LEU A 536 -5.23 -4.23 27.67
CA LEU A 536 -4.17 -3.30 28.06
C LEU A 536 -4.64 -1.83 27.96
N TYR A 537 -5.38 -1.48 26.92
CA TYR A 537 -5.96 -0.14 26.76
C TYR A 537 -7.00 0.15 27.85
N GLN A 538 -7.89 -0.79 28.15
CA GLN A 538 -8.86 -0.67 29.24
C GLN A 538 -8.17 -0.52 30.60
N LEU A 539 -7.08 -1.24 30.84
CA LEU A 539 -6.29 -1.12 32.06
C LEU A 539 -5.67 0.28 32.17
N ILE A 540 -5.07 0.78 31.08
CA ILE A 540 -4.48 2.13 31.02
C ILE A 540 -5.56 3.19 31.24
N GLU A 541 -6.70 3.08 30.55
CA GLU A 541 -7.84 3.99 30.67
C GLU A 541 -8.38 4.01 32.10
N THR A 542 -8.64 2.84 32.69
CA THR A 542 -9.15 2.72 34.07
C THR A 542 -8.18 3.29 35.09
N ASN A 543 -6.89 2.99 34.97
CA ASN A 543 -5.87 3.49 35.88
C ASN A 543 -5.66 5.00 35.77
N LEU A 544 -5.74 5.57 34.56
CA LEU A 544 -5.65 7.02 34.35
C LEU A 544 -6.88 7.76 34.89
N LEU A 545 -8.09 7.21 34.71
CA LEU A 545 -9.31 7.80 35.25
C LEU A 545 -9.35 7.80 36.78
N ASN A 546 -8.80 6.76 37.42
CA ASN A 546 -8.80 6.61 38.88
C ASN A 546 -7.67 7.36 39.59
N ASP A 547 -6.77 8.02 38.87
CA ASP A 547 -5.63 8.72 39.46
C ASP A 547 -6.05 10.05 40.10
N LEU A 548 -6.52 9.97 41.35
CA LEU A 548 -7.14 11.07 42.10
C LEU A 548 -6.18 12.21 42.51
N ASN A 549 -4.87 12.09 42.24
CA ASN A 549 -3.88 12.76 43.09
C ASN A 549 -3.05 13.93 42.51
N ARG A 550 -3.21 14.40 41.26
CA ARG A 550 -2.61 15.72 40.86
C ARG A 550 -2.94 16.26 39.47
N PHE A 551 -3.38 15.43 38.52
CA PHE A 551 -3.76 15.87 37.18
C PHE A 551 -5.10 15.24 36.82
N VAL A 552 -6.16 16.04 36.68
CA VAL A 552 -7.37 15.55 36.00
C VAL A 552 -6.98 15.35 34.54
N TYR A 553 -6.78 14.09 34.16
CA TYR A 553 -6.53 13.70 32.78
C TYR A 553 -7.84 13.76 32.01
N ASP A 554 -7.87 14.50 30.92
CA ASP A 554 -9.02 14.49 30.04
C ASP A 554 -8.96 13.29 29.09
N ASN A 555 -10.09 12.98 28.46
CA ASN A 555 -10.19 11.88 27.51
C ASN A 555 -9.15 12.02 26.39
N GLU A 556 -8.87 13.25 25.94
CA GLU A 556 -7.90 13.48 24.87
C GLU A 556 -6.48 13.05 25.28
N TYR A 557 -6.04 13.42 26.48
CA TYR A 557 -4.75 12.95 27.01
C TYR A 557 -4.67 11.42 27.04
N ILE A 558 -5.71 10.75 27.50
CA ILE A 558 -5.79 9.28 27.52
C ILE A 558 -5.66 8.73 26.09
N GLN A 559 -6.37 9.31 25.13
CA GLN A 559 -6.27 8.91 23.71
C GLN A 559 -4.85 9.06 23.15
N TYR A 560 -4.13 10.13 23.48
CA TYR A 560 -2.72 10.28 23.08
C TYR A 560 -1.78 9.25 23.73
N GLN A 561 -2.04 8.83 24.98
CA GLN A 561 -1.30 7.75 25.63
C GLN A 561 -1.52 6.40 24.91
N LEU A 562 -2.78 6.08 24.57
CA LEU A 562 -3.13 4.87 23.83
C LEU A 562 -2.56 4.90 22.40
N TYR A 563 -2.58 6.06 21.75
CA TYR A 563 -1.96 6.28 20.44
C TYR A 563 -0.45 6.03 20.50
N SER A 564 0.24 6.55 21.51
CA SER A 564 1.68 6.34 21.69
C SER A 564 2.01 4.87 21.94
N LEU A 565 1.20 4.17 22.74
CA LEU A 565 1.34 2.72 22.91
C LEU A 565 1.18 1.96 21.58
N LYS A 566 0.22 2.36 20.73
CA LYS A 566 0.04 1.80 19.39
C LYS A 566 1.27 2.03 18.50
N ASN A 567 1.88 3.21 18.55
CA ASN A 567 3.13 3.51 17.83
C ASN A 567 4.28 2.63 18.30
N ARG A 568 4.49 2.57 19.62
CA ARG A 568 5.54 1.73 20.22
C ARG A 568 5.40 0.26 19.83
N TRP A 569 4.19 -0.25 19.85
CA TRP A 569 3.88 -1.59 19.35
C TRP A 569 4.27 -1.76 17.87
N ALA A 570 3.86 -0.83 17.01
CA ALA A 570 4.16 -0.91 15.58
C ALA A 570 5.67 -0.89 15.29
N PHE A 571 6.43 -0.03 15.99
CA PHE A 571 7.88 0.02 15.89
C PHE A 571 8.56 -1.23 16.46
N TRP A 572 8.08 -1.76 17.58
CA TRP A 572 8.61 -2.99 18.15
C TRP A 572 8.36 -4.18 17.22
N LEU A 573 7.14 -4.33 16.70
CA LEU A 573 6.79 -5.39 15.76
C LEU A 573 7.66 -5.31 14.50
N ASP A 574 7.86 -4.10 13.96
CA ASP A 574 8.77 -3.87 12.84
C ASP A 574 10.20 -4.33 13.17
N SER A 575 10.72 -3.98 14.35
CA SER A 575 12.05 -4.40 14.79
C SER A 575 12.20 -5.92 14.93
N MET A 576 11.10 -6.64 15.13
CA MET A 576 11.06 -8.11 15.21
C MET A 576 10.85 -8.80 13.87
N THR A 577 10.68 -8.07 12.77
CA THR A 577 10.38 -8.65 11.44
C THR A 577 11.39 -9.72 11.02
N GLU A 578 12.69 -9.45 11.17
CA GLU A 578 13.74 -10.43 10.83
C GLU A 578 13.68 -11.67 11.73
N HIS A 579 13.41 -11.47 13.03
CA HIS A 579 13.30 -12.57 13.99
C HIS A 579 12.08 -13.45 13.69
N ILE A 580 10.95 -12.83 13.33
CA ILE A 580 9.72 -13.48 12.91
C ILE A 580 9.95 -14.26 11.60
N ASN A 581 10.63 -13.66 10.62
CA ASN A 581 10.95 -14.34 9.36
C ASN A 581 11.86 -15.57 9.57
N MET A 582 12.70 -15.55 10.62
CA MET A 582 13.59 -16.66 11.00
C MET A 582 13.03 -17.52 12.15
N ILE A 583 11.71 -17.57 12.33
CA ILE A 583 11.08 -18.29 13.46
C ILE A 583 11.50 -19.76 13.57
N ASN A 584 11.72 -20.44 12.45
CA ASN A 584 12.14 -21.85 12.45
C ASN A 584 13.53 -22.05 13.03
N ILE A 585 14.37 -21.02 13.02
CA ILE A 585 15.74 -21.04 13.56
C ILE A 585 15.76 -20.50 14.99
N ILE A 586 15.11 -19.36 15.21
CA ILE A 586 15.13 -18.63 16.49
C ILE A 586 14.23 -19.30 17.53
N GLY A 587 13.14 -19.91 17.09
CA GLY A 587 12.13 -20.54 17.93
C GLY A 587 11.12 -19.54 18.52
N LYS A 588 9.86 -19.98 18.61
CA LYS A 588 8.73 -19.21 19.16
C LYS A 588 9.00 -18.66 20.58
N LYS A 589 9.67 -19.44 21.43
CA LYS A 589 9.92 -19.08 22.84
C LYS A 589 10.71 -17.77 22.98
N LYS A 590 11.78 -17.60 22.19
CA LYS A 590 12.64 -16.41 22.26
C LYS A 590 11.91 -15.14 21.81
N ILE A 591 11.04 -15.24 20.80
CA ILE A 591 10.21 -14.13 20.33
C ILE A 591 9.22 -13.71 21.43
N ILE A 592 8.60 -14.67 22.11
CA ILE A 592 7.68 -14.41 23.23
C ILE A 592 8.41 -13.78 24.42
N GLU A 593 9.62 -14.22 24.74
CA GLU A 593 10.44 -13.60 25.79
C GLU A 593 10.72 -12.11 25.48
N GLN A 594 11.06 -11.78 24.23
CA GLN A 594 11.22 -10.39 23.78
C GLN A 594 9.92 -9.58 23.89
N PHE A 595 8.78 -10.21 23.61
CA PHE A 595 7.47 -9.58 23.78
C PHE A 595 7.17 -9.26 25.26
N HIS A 596 7.45 -10.18 26.18
CA HIS A 596 7.30 -9.92 27.62
C HIS A 596 8.24 -8.82 28.11
N GLN A 597 9.47 -8.75 27.58
CA GLN A 597 10.38 -7.66 27.86
C GLN A 597 9.82 -6.31 27.37
N PHE A 598 9.22 -6.28 26.19
CA PHE A 598 8.51 -5.11 25.69
C PHE A 598 7.35 -4.71 26.63
N GLN A 599 6.49 -5.65 27.02
CA GLN A 599 5.38 -5.40 27.96
C GLN A 599 5.87 -4.83 29.30
N SER A 600 6.89 -5.44 29.91
CA SER A 600 7.49 -4.95 31.16
C SER A 600 8.04 -3.53 31.03
N THR A 601 8.54 -3.16 29.85
CA THR A 601 9.04 -1.80 29.58
C THR A 601 7.88 -0.80 29.51
N ILE A 602 6.77 -1.16 28.84
CA ILE A 602 5.54 -0.36 28.82
C ILE A 602 4.99 -0.15 30.23
N GLU A 603 4.92 -1.21 31.04
CA GLU A 603 4.41 -1.14 32.42
C GLU A 603 5.26 -0.21 33.29
N LYS A 604 6.60 -0.32 33.21
CA LYS A 604 7.52 0.57 33.93
C LYS A 604 7.36 2.02 33.51
N ASP A 605 7.19 2.29 32.22
CA ASP A 605 7.00 3.64 31.71
C ASP A 605 5.65 4.23 32.13
N PHE A 606 4.61 3.41 32.15
CA PHE A 606 3.28 3.81 32.60
C PHE A 606 3.24 4.14 34.10
N GLN A 607 4.03 3.45 34.92
CA GLN A 607 4.13 3.68 36.36
C GLN A 607 4.93 4.95 36.74
N ARG A 608 5.52 5.66 35.77
CA ARG A 608 6.27 6.89 36.05
C ARG A 608 5.34 7.98 36.58
N ASN A 609 5.77 8.67 37.62
CA ASN A 609 5.09 9.86 38.17
C ASN A 609 5.39 11.14 37.36
N ASP A 610 5.26 11.07 36.03
CA ASP A 610 5.47 12.19 35.10
C ASP A 610 4.29 12.27 34.11
N PHE A 611 3.98 13.46 33.59
CA PHE A 611 2.93 13.68 32.59
C PHE A 611 3.23 13.03 31.23
N LYS A 612 4.48 12.65 30.96
CA LYS A 612 4.85 11.99 29.69
C LYS A 612 4.32 10.56 29.64
N ARG A 613 4.41 9.81 30.74
CA ARG A 613 4.10 8.38 30.85
C ARG A 613 4.56 7.59 29.62
N LEU A 614 3.65 7.23 28.70
CA LEU A 614 3.93 6.46 27.49
C LEU A 614 4.34 7.31 26.29
N ILE A 615 4.04 8.62 26.29
CA ILE A 615 4.36 9.55 25.20
C ILE A 615 5.87 9.80 25.19
N ILE A 616 6.51 9.42 24.08
CA ILE A 616 7.96 9.57 23.87
C ILE A 616 8.25 10.46 22.66
N GLU A 617 7.42 10.39 21.60
CA GLU A 617 7.72 11.07 20.34
C GLU A 617 7.44 12.58 20.42
N PRO A 618 8.38 13.46 20.02
CA PRO A 618 8.14 14.91 19.98
C PRO A 618 6.91 15.32 19.19
N ALA A 619 6.59 14.61 18.09
CA ALA A 619 5.43 14.91 17.26
C ALA A 619 4.10 14.69 18.00
N GLU A 620 4.03 13.71 18.90
CA GLU A 620 2.87 13.44 19.74
C GLU A 620 2.64 14.57 20.75
N PHE A 621 3.72 15.07 21.37
CA PHE A 621 3.65 16.25 22.23
C PHE A 621 3.17 17.49 21.49
N ILE A 622 3.55 17.69 20.22
CA ILE A 622 3.08 18.83 19.42
C ILE A 622 1.56 18.78 19.23
N LYS A 623 1.02 17.59 18.92
CA LYS A 623 -0.42 17.38 18.73
C LYS A 623 -1.20 17.62 20.02
N LEU A 624 -0.78 17.00 21.12
CA LEU A 624 -1.38 17.21 22.44
C LEU A 624 -1.30 18.68 22.88
N GLY A 625 -0.16 19.34 22.63
CA GLY A 625 0.04 20.76 22.92
C GLY A 625 -0.91 21.67 22.12
N LYS A 626 -1.19 21.35 20.85
CA LYS A 626 -2.18 22.08 20.04
C LYS A 626 -3.58 21.95 20.60
N TYR A 627 -3.98 20.75 21.02
CA TYR A 627 -5.28 20.54 21.66
C TYR A 627 -5.45 21.39 22.92
N TYR A 628 -4.47 21.36 23.85
CA TYR A 628 -4.54 22.18 25.07
C TYR A 628 -4.53 23.68 24.77
N ARG A 629 -3.73 24.10 23.78
CA ARG A 629 -3.72 25.49 23.29
C ARG A 629 -5.10 25.92 22.80
N ASP A 630 -5.79 25.08 22.02
CA ASP A 630 -7.11 25.38 21.46
C ASP A 630 -8.20 25.43 22.54
N LYS A 631 -7.97 24.78 23.69
CA LYS A 631 -8.78 24.89 24.92
C LYS A 631 -8.36 26.05 25.83
N GLU A 632 -7.42 26.88 25.41
CA GLU A 632 -6.80 27.96 26.21
C GLU A 632 -6.09 27.48 27.50
N ASP A 633 -5.71 26.19 27.61
CA ASP A 633 -4.85 25.66 28.68
C ASP A 633 -3.37 25.85 28.31
N TRP A 634 -2.90 27.09 28.42
CA TRP A 634 -1.56 27.50 28.01
C TRP A 634 -0.45 26.82 28.80
N SER A 635 -0.69 26.48 30.07
CA SER A 635 0.31 25.85 30.95
C SER A 635 0.62 24.44 30.50
N LYS A 636 -0.40 23.61 30.23
CA LYS A 636 -0.21 22.26 29.69
C LYS A 636 0.34 22.31 28.26
N ALA A 637 -0.14 23.25 27.43
CA ALA A 637 0.38 23.43 26.08
C ALA A 637 1.89 23.78 26.07
N LEU A 638 2.33 24.69 26.96
CA LEU A 638 3.74 25.05 27.10
C LEU A 638 4.60 23.85 27.46
N LEU A 639 4.15 23.05 28.43
CA LEU A 639 4.84 21.85 28.89
C LEU A 639 5.06 20.85 27.73
N CYS A 640 4.02 20.60 26.93
CA CYS A 640 4.11 19.73 25.75
C CYS A 640 5.11 20.29 24.72
N TYR A 641 5.03 21.58 24.38
CA TYR A 641 5.94 22.15 23.40
C TYR A 641 7.40 22.20 23.87
N GLN A 642 7.65 22.37 25.18
CA GLN A 642 8.98 22.29 25.79
C GLN A 642 9.62 20.92 25.66
N GLU A 643 8.83 19.86 25.78
CA GLU A 643 9.33 18.50 25.54
C GLU A 643 9.63 18.28 24.06
N ALA A 644 8.75 18.73 23.16
CA ALA A 644 8.96 18.59 21.73
C ALA A 644 10.25 19.29 21.25
N SER A 645 10.55 20.49 21.77
CA SER A 645 11.72 21.27 21.34
C SER A 645 13.07 20.74 21.83
N LYS A 646 13.09 19.76 22.73
CA LYS A 646 14.36 19.14 23.15
C LYS A 646 15.08 18.50 21.97
N ASP A 647 14.30 17.99 21.01
CA ASP A 647 14.79 17.60 19.71
C ASP A 647 14.89 18.84 18.79
N LYS A 648 16.10 19.09 18.29
CA LYS A 648 16.39 20.23 17.41
C LYS A 648 15.60 20.18 16.11
N PHE A 649 15.24 18.99 15.62
CA PHE A 649 14.39 18.83 14.43
C PHE A 649 13.04 19.52 14.60
N TYR A 650 12.52 19.55 15.84
CA TYR A 650 11.23 20.16 16.17
C TYR A 650 11.35 21.56 16.80
N SER A 651 12.50 22.25 16.64
CA SER A 651 12.71 23.57 17.26
C SER A 651 11.75 24.66 16.75
N PHE A 652 11.06 24.45 15.62
CA PHE A 652 9.97 25.33 15.18
C PHE A 652 8.87 25.47 16.25
N THR A 653 8.75 24.50 17.18
CA THR A 653 7.84 24.55 18.32
C THR A 653 8.17 25.63 19.33
N ASN A 654 9.41 26.17 19.32
CA ASN A 654 9.80 27.30 20.16
C ASN A 654 8.93 28.54 19.88
N TYR A 655 8.36 28.66 18.69
CA TYR A 655 7.33 29.67 18.38
C TYR A 655 6.08 29.50 19.26
N TYR A 656 5.56 28.28 19.37
CA TYR A 656 4.37 28.00 20.17
C TYR A 656 4.65 28.16 21.68
N GLN A 657 5.83 27.75 22.16
CA GLN A 657 6.24 27.99 23.54
C GLN A 657 6.25 29.46 23.89
N SER A 658 6.87 30.24 23.02
CA SER A 658 6.96 31.69 23.09
C SER A 658 5.57 32.34 23.18
N SER A 659 4.62 31.88 22.37
CA SER A 659 3.22 32.32 22.44
C SER A 659 2.53 31.91 23.76
N CYS A 660 2.72 30.67 24.22
CA CYS A 660 2.15 30.21 25.49
C CYS A 660 2.70 31.03 26.67
N LYS A 661 4.02 31.28 26.72
CA LYS A 661 4.66 32.12 27.75
C LYS A 661 4.09 33.55 27.78
N GLN A 662 3.78 34.13 26.62
CA GLN A 662 3.17 35.47 26.53
C GLN A 662 1.75 35.49 27.12
N ASN A 663 0.96 34.44 26.92
CA ASN A 663 -0.39 34.33 27.47
C ASN A 663 -0.40 33.99 28.98
N ILE A 664 0.59 33.23 29.49
CA ILE A 664 0.70 32.88 30.92
C ILE A 664 1.22 34.07 31.75
N ASN A 665 2.28 34.73 31.31
CA ASN A 665 2.99 35.76 32.07
C ASN A 665 2.77 37.16 31.49
N TYR A 666 1.51 37.59 31.46
CA TYR A 666 1.11 38.92 30.99
C TYR A 666 1.72 40.09 31.80
N VAL A 667 2.20 39.82 33.02
CA VAL A 667 2.65 40.86 33.99
C VAL A 667 4.17 41.08 34.02
N ASN A 668 5.02 40.15 33.55
CA ASN A 668 6.49 40.28 33.62
C ASN A 668 7.15 40.55 32.25
N GLY A 669 6.88 41.74 31.71
CA GLY A 669 7.10 42.14 30.32
C GLY A 669 8.52 42.53 29.83
N ILE A 670 9.61 41.93 30.32
CA ILE A 670 10.97 42.21 29.77
C ILE A 670 11.79 40.95 29.48
N ILE A 671 11.76 39.94 30.36
CA ILE A 671 12.51 38.68 30.18
C ILE A 671 11.94 37.86 29.02
N SER A 672 10.61 37.85 28.84
CA SER A 672 9.96 37.11 27.75
C SER A 672 10.33 37.65 26.36
N LYS A 673 10.64 38.94 26.22
CA LYS A 673 10.96 39.56 24.91
C LYS A 673 12.33 39.15 24.35
N ARG A 674 13.34 38.97 25.22
CA ARG A 674 14.68 38.50 24.81
C ARG A 674 14.67 37.00 24.47
N GLU A 675 14.02 36.18 25.28
CA GLU A 675 13.82 34.75 24.98
C GLU A 675 12.99 34.56 23.70
N PHE A 676 11.91 35.31 23.53
CA PHE A 676 11.06 35.27 22.35
C PHE A 676 11.85 35.54 21.06
N LYS A 677 12.68 36.61 21.06
CA LYS A 677 13.52 36.93 19.90
C LYS A 677 14.56 35.84 19.61
N ARG A 678 15.17 35.24 20.64
CA ARG A 678 16.09 34.11 20.48
C ARG A 678 15.41 32.89 19.88
N HIS A 679 14.23 32.52 20.40
CA HIS A 679 13.41 31.45 19.86
C HIS A 679 12.99 31.70 18.42
N LEU A 680 12.64 32.94 18.06
CA LEU A 680 12.31 33.30 16.67
C LEU A 680 13.49 33.09 15.71
N ILE A 681 14.72 33.37 16.14
CA ILE A 681 15.94 33.11 15.34
C ILE A 681 16.14 31.60 15.14
N GLU A 682 15.94 30.79 16.18
CA GLU A 682 16.05 29.33 16.09
C GLU A 682 14.97 28.74 15.18
N VAL A 683 13.73 29.21 15.27
CA VAL A 683 12.62 28.82 14.39
C VAL A 683 12.95 29.21 12.94
N GLN A 684 13.47 30.42 12.71
CA GLN A 684 13.85 30.87 11.38
C GLN A 684 14.92 29.96 10.75
N SER A 685 15.96 29.59 11.51
CA SER A 685 16.99 28.67 11.04
C SER A 685 16.42 27.30 10.65
N SER A 686 15.46 26.76 11.42
CA SER A 686 14.81 25.49 11.07
C SER A 686 13.90 25.58 9.86
N ILE A 687 13.18 26.70 9.69
CA ILE A 687 12.40 26.96 8.47
C ILE A 687 13.32 27.04 7.26
N GLU A 688 14.47 27.70 7.37
CA GLU A 688 15.46 27.80 6.29
C GLU A 688 15.97 26.41 5.88
N LYS A 689 16.25 25.51 6.84
CA LYS A 689 16.64 24.12 6.56
C LYS A 689 15.53 23.29 5.90
N GLU A 690 14.28 23.48 6.31
CA GLU A 690 13.15 22.82 5.66
C GLU A 690 12.97 23.35 4.23
N MET A 691 13.11 24.66 4.02
CA MET A 691 13.02 25.30 2.71
C MET A 691 14.13 24.84 1.76
N THR A 692 15.38 24.70 2.22
CA THR A 692 16.46 24.17 1.39
C THR A 692 16.19 22.72 0.98
N PHE A 693 15.68 21.89 1.89
CA PHE A 693 15.25 20.54 1.55
C PHE A 693 14.13 20.53 0.50
N LEU A 694 13.06 21.30 0.70
CA LEU A 694 11.93 21.35 -0.23
C LEU A 694 12.36 21.84 -1.62
N ASN A 695 13.23 22.84 -1.71
CA ASN A 695 13.76 23.30 -2.98
C ASN A 695 14.59 22.21 -3.71
N ASN A 696 15.46 21.51 -2.98
CA ASN A 696 16.22 20.39 -3.54
C ASN A 696 15.29 19.26 -4.01
N ALA A 697 14.27 18.93 -3.21
CA ALA A 697 13.29 17.90 -3.54
C ALA A 697 12.47 18.28 -4.78
N ALA A 698 12.07 19.54 -4.93
CA ALA A 698 11.39 20.05 -6.12
C ALA A 698 12.28 19.93 -7.37
N GLN A 699 13.56 20.27 -7.26
CA GLN A 699 14.51 20.15 -8.37
C GLN A 699 14.70 18.69 -8.79
N VAL A 700 14.92 17.79 -7.85
CA VAL A 700 15.05 16.34 -8.11
C VAL A 700 13.78 15.80 -8.77
N ALA A 701 12.61 16.17 -8.26
CA ALA A 701 11.32 15.80 -8.82
C ALA A 701 11.16 16.28 -10.26
N PHE A 702 11.60 17.50 -10.54
CA PHE A 702 11.54 18.10 -11.87
C PHE A 702 12.46 17.38 -12.85
N GLU A 703 13.73 17.20 -12.51
CA GLU A 703 14.74 16.55 -13.36
C GLU A 703 14.35 15.11 -13.71
N ILE A 704 13.96 14.33 -12.70
CA ILE A 704 13.51 12.95 -12.89
C ILE A 704 12.19 12.91 -13.65
N GLY A 705 11.27 13.83 -13.34
CA GLY A 705 9.99 13.96 -14.04
C GLY A 705 10.14 14.29 -15.52
N GLU A 706 11.07 15.17 -15.88
CA GLU A 706 11.42 15.49 -17.28
C GLU A 706 12.02 14.27 -17.99
N LYS A 707 12.96 13.57 -17.35
CA LYS A 707 13.56 12.35 -17.90
C LYS A 707 12.50 11.27 -18.16
N ASN A 708 11.63 11.03 -17.18
CA ASN A 708 10.58 10.03 -17.29
C ASN A 708 9.46 10.44 -18.26
N ARG A 709 9.19 11.74 -18.43
CA ARG A 709 8.32 12.26 -19.50
C ARG A 709 8.85 11.94 -20.88
N LYS A 710 10.16 12.17 -21.12
CA LYS A 710 10.81 11.82 -22.40
C LYS A 710 10.74 10.33 -22.72
N LEU A 711 10.73 9.48 -21.69
CA LEU A 711 10.58 8.02 -21.81
C LEU A 711 9.12 7.56 -21.86
N GLY A 712 8.14 8.46 -21.87
CA GLY A 712 6.71 8.13 -21.98
C GLY A 712 6.04 7.64 -20.68
N PHE A 713 6.71 7.75 -19.53
CA PHE A 713 6.19 7.23 -18.25
C PHE A 713 5.33 8.23 -17.45
N ALA A 714 5.31 9.52 -17.80
CA ALA A 714 4.68 10.57 -16.99
C ALA A 714 3.77 11.49 -17.81
N ASN A 715 2.56 11.02 -18.13
CA ASN A 715 1.60 11.77 -18.97
C ASN A 715 0.65 12.70 -18.18
N TYR A 716 0.64 12.59 -16.86
CA TYR A 716 -0.22 13.38 -15.97
C TYR A 716 0.66 14.36 -15.18
N GLY A 717 0.29 15.64 -15.06
CA GLY A 717 1.15 16.71 -14.50
C GLY A 717 1.81 16.40 -13.14
N ASN A 718 2.85 17.17 -12.77
CA ASN A 718 3.72 16.89 -11.60
C ASN A 718 3.04 17.26 -10.25
N GLU A 719 2.32 16.31 -9.66
CA GLU A 719 1.63 16.52 -8.37
C GLU A 719 2.61 16.57 -7.19
N TYR A 720 3.78 15.92 -7.29
CA TYR A 720 4.80 16.03 -6.24
C TYR A 720 5.38 17.44 -6.17
N ASP A 721 5.72 18.06 -7.30
CA ASP A 721 6.17 19.47 -7.36
C ASP A 721 5.12 20.43 -6.80
N LYS A 722 3.83 20.18 -7.07
CA LYS A 722 2.72 20.94 -6.48
C LYS A 722 2.66 20.77 -4.96
N GLN A 723 2.76 19.54 -4.44
CA GLN A 723 2.83 19.26 -3.00
C GLN A 723 4.00 20.01 -2.34
N VAL A 724 5.17 19.99 -2.98
CA VAL A 724 6.35 20.70 -2.49
C VAL A 724 6.13 22.21 -2.53
N LYS A 725 5.60 22.78 -3.61
CA LYS A 725 5.26 24.22 -3.72
C LYS A 725 4.24 24.67 -2.68
N GLU A 726 3.23 23.85 -2.39
CA GLU A 726 2.24 24.13 -1.33
C GLU A 726 2.94 24.21 0.04
N LYS A 727 3.80 23.24 0.37
CA LYS A 727 4.62 23.28 1.61
C LYS A 727 5.54 24.51 1.64
N THR A 728 6.26 24.79 0.57
CA THR A 728 7.17 25.95 0.44
C THR A 728 6.42 27.27 0.62
N THR A 729 5.20 27.37 0.11
CA THR A 729 4.36 28.57 0.28
C THR A 729 4.01 28.80 1.76
N ILE A 730 3.61 27.74 2.47
CA ILE A 730 3.31 27.79 3.90
C ILE A 730 4.55 28.24 4.69
N TRP A 731 5.71 27.64 4.44
CA TRP A 731 6.95 27.98 5.13
C TRP A 731 7.44 29.41 4.83
N ASN A 732 7.27 29.89 3.60
CA ASN A 732 7.55 31.28 3.25
C ASN A 732 6.66 32.28 4.00
N ILE A 733 5.38 31.96 4.21
CA ILE A 733 4.48 32.79 5.02
C ILE A 733 5.00 32.87 6.46
N PHE A 734 5.40 31.75 7.06
CA PHE A 734 5.99 31.72 8.39
C PHE A 734 7.32 32.50 8.47
N SER A 735 8.25 32.26 7.54
CA SER A 735 9.55 32.95 7.49
C SER A 735 9.41 34.47 7.38
N ASN A 736 8.55 34.94 6.46
CA ASN A 736 8.26 36.37 6.30
C ASN A 736 7.64 36.98 7.56
N THR A 737 6.75 36.24 8.23
CA THR A 737 6.12 36.69 9.48
C THR A 737 7.15 36.87 10.59
N ILE A 738 8.05 35.91 10.74
CA ILE A 738 9.14 35.96 11.74
C ILE A 738 10.11 37.11 11.44
N THR A 739 10.48 37.29 10.17
CA THR A 739 11.37 38.37 9.73
C THR A 739 10.76 39.75 10.03
N ASN A 740 9.47 39.93 9.76
CA ASN A 740 8.74 41.15 10.09
C ASN A 740 8.69 41.39 11.61
N ALA A 741 8.48 40.34 12.42
CA ALA A 741 8.49 40.43 13.87
C ALA A 741 9.88 40.80 14.44
N ASN A 742 10.95 40.25 13.86
CA ASN A 742 12.34 40.54 14.27
C ASN A 742 12.78 41.99 13.92
N GLY A 743 12.20 42.58 12.87
CA GLY A 743 12.50 43.94 12.39
C GLY A 743 11.72 45.06 13.08
N CYS A 744 10.69 44.76 13.88
CA CYS A 744 9.87 45.76 14.56
C CYS A 744 10.20 45.87 16.06
N ALA A 745 10.18 47.08 16.62
CA ALA A 745 10.26 47.28 18.07
C ALA A 745 8.88 46.94 18.70
N ILE A 746 8.74 45.73 19.25
CA ILE A 746 7.50 45.30 19.92
C ILE A 746 7.33 46.06 21.24
N ASP A 747 6.31 46.90 21.43
CA ASP A 747 6.09 47.61 22.69
C ASP A 747 5.25 46.77 23.67
N SER A 748 5.41 47.02 24.98
CA SER A 748 4.69 46.34 26.07
C SER A 748 3.16 46.45 25.96
N LYS A 749 2.66 47.54 25.35
CA LYS A 749 1.23 47.78 25.08
C LYS A 749 0.66 46.93 23.93
N ASP A 750 1.50 46.44 23.03
CA ASP A 750 1.08 45.58 21.91
C ASP A 750 0.79 44.16 22.36
N LEU A 751 1.52 43.69 23.38
CA LEU A 751 1.39 42.35 23.99
C LEU A 751 0.19 42.23 24.92
N THR A 752 -0.31 43.35 25.43
CA THR A 752 -1.38 43.37 26.43
C THR A 752 -2.77 43.28 25.76
N THR A 753 -2.99 43.92 24.63
CA THR A 753 -4.37 44.06 24.10
C THR A 753 -4.89 42.91 23.23
N VAL A 754 -4.16 41.81 23.03
CA VAL A 754 -4.49 40.78 22.04
C VAL A 754 -4.39 39.36 22.62
N LYS A 755 -5.53 38.66 22.76
CA LYS A 755 -5.55 37.19 22.89
C LYS A 755 -4.92 36.60 21.62
N TYR A 756 -3.71 36.06 21.71
CA TYR A 756 -2.87 35.89 20.52
C TYR A 756 -3.37 34.86 19.50
N LEU A 757 -4.04 33.77 19.87
CA LEU A 757 -4.35 32.71 18.91
C LEU A 757 -5.56 31.85 19.34
N SER A 758 -6.77 32.39 19.27
CA SER A 758 -8.01 31.55 19.30
C SER A 758 -8.58 31.26 17.91
N ASP A 759 -7.96 31.75 16.84
CA ASP A 759 -8.41 31.55 15.45
C ASP A 759 -7.24 31.90 14.51
N GLU A 760 -6.87 31.02 13.57
CA GLU A 760 -5.91 31.35 12.49
C GLU A 760 -6.35 32.62 11.72
N LYS A 761 -7.66 32.89 11.66
CA LYS A 761 -8.26 34.12 11.09
C LYS A 761 -7.97 35.42 11.88
N LYS A 762 -7.52 35.34 13.15
CA LYS A 762 -7.19 36.52 13.97
C LYS A 762 -5.75 36.99 13.80
N ALA A 763 -4.82 36.11 13.40
CA ALA A 763 -3.47 36.52 12.99
C ALA A 763 -3.54 37.51 11.82
N GLU A 764 -4.48 37.30 10.89
CA GLU A 764 -4.76 38.18 9.76
C GLU A 764 -5.31 39.56 10.21
N LYS A 765 -6.20 39.58 11.21
CA LYS A 765 -6.70 40.83 11.83
C LYS A 765 -5.65 41.59 12.63
N LEU A 766 -4.75 40.89 13.32
CA LEU A 766 -3.59 41.50 13.99
C LEU A 766 -2.66 42.15 12.94
N PHE A 767 -2.40 41.45 11.84
CA PHE A 767 -1.68 41.99 10.69
C PHE A 767 -2.35 43.24 10.11
N GLN A 768 -3.68 43.24 9.98
CA GLN A 768 -4.45 44.36 9.46
C GLN A 768 -4.37 45.58 10.39
N LYS A 769 -4.53 45.39 11.70
CA LYS A 769 -4.35 46.45 12.72
C LYS A 769 -2.92 47.01 12.77
N LEU A 770 -1.90 46.16 12.69
CA LEU A 770 -0.50 46.58 12.69
C LEU A 770 -0.12 47.32 11.40
N ARG A 771 -0.76 46.98 10.28
CA ARG A 771 -0.66 47.69 8.99
C ARG A 771 -1.39 49.03 9.00
N GLU A 772 -2.60 49.09 9.57
CA GLU A 772 -3.41 50.32 9.73
C GLU A 772 -2.71 51.36 10.62
N LYS A 773 -2.04 50.91 11.70
CA LYS A 773 -1.24 51.77 12.58
C LYS A 773 0.17 52.09 12.05
N LYS A 774 0.52 51.69 10.82
CA LYS A 774 1.83 51.90 10.15
C LYS A 774 3.05 51.27 10.85
N PHE A 775 2.87 50.31 11.74
CA PHE A 775 3.96 49.59 12.39
C PHE A 775 4.57 48.47 11.53
N ILE A 776 3.83 47.98 10.53
CA ILE A 776 4.31 47.05 9.50
C ILE A 776 4.19 47.72 8.14
N LYS A 777 5.27 47.75 7.34
CA LYS A 777 5.22 48.24 5.96
C LYS A 777 4.40 47.27 5.09
N PRO A 778 3.57 47.75 4.15
CA PRO A 778 2.81 46.86 3.27
C PRO A 778 3.76 45.93 2.50
N THR A 779 3.34 44.68 2.32
CA THR A 779 4.05 43.65 1.57
C THR A 779 4.39 44.18 0.17
N ARG A 780 5.68 44.43 -0.08
CA ARG A 780 6.19 44.56 -1.44
C ARG A 780 6.51 43.16 -1.93
N ILE A 781 5.71 42.66 -2.87
CA ILE A 781 6.12 41.53 -3.71
C ILE A 781 7.31 42.02 -4.53
N SER A 782 8.49 41.48 -4.27
CA SER A 782 9.68 41.75 -5.07
C SER A 782 9.45 41.29 -6.50
N LYS A 783 9.54 42.22 -7.47
CA LYS A 783 9.59 41.90 -8.91
C LYS A 783 10.91 41.24 -9.35
N LYS A 784 11.87 41.03 -8.44
CA LYS A 784 13.11 40.29 -8.71
C LYS A 784 12.96 38.84 -8.28
N PHE A 785 12.28 38.04 -9.11
CA PHE A 785 12.45 36.59 -9.15
C PHE A 785 12.91 36.21 -10.56
N LYS A 786 14.16 36.59 -10.84
CA LYS A 786 15.03 36.02 -11.86
C LYS A 786 16.45 36.20 -11.32
N GLN A 787 16.82 35.37 -10.37
CA GLN A 787 18.22 35.06 -10.14
C GLN A 787 18.34 33.57 -10.41
N GLU A 788 19.11 33.26 -11.45
CA GLU A 788 19.64 31.92 -11.67
C GLU A 788 20.34 31.50 -10.38
N ILE A 789 19.82 30.43 -9.77
CA ILE A 789 20.43 29.83 -8.59
C ILE A 789 21.44 28.83 -9.14
N GLU A 790 22.73 29.10 -8.90
CA GLU A 790 23.80 28.15 -9.12
C GLU A 790 23.56 26.89 -8.26
N LEU A 791 23.79 25.74 -8.90
CA LEU A 791 23.65 24.40 -8.31
C LEU A 791 24.45 24.26 -7.00
N PRO A 792 23.98 23.47 -6.02
CA PRO A 792 24.79 23.11 -4.86
C PRO A 792 26.07 22.38 -5.30
N SER A 793 27.24 22.93 -4.93
CA SER A 793 28.58 22.39 -5.19
C SER A 793 28.93 21.15 -4.34
N ILE A 794 27.94 20.32 -3.99
CA ILE A 794 28.11 19.18 -3.07
C ILE A 794 28.58 17.91 -3.81
N PHE A 795 28.55 17.87 -5.14
CA PHE A 795 29.02 16.74 -5.95
C PHE A 795 30.35 16.99 -6.70
N ASN A 796 31.04 18.08 -6.38
CA ASN A 796 32.33 18.42 -7.00
C ASN A 796 33.52 18.34 -6.02
N ASN A 797 33.38 17.58 -4.92
CA ASN A 797 34.52 17.30 -4.06
C ASN A 797 35.42 16.23 -4.72
N GLU A 798 36.66 16.59 -5.03
CA GLU A 798 37.67 15.66 -5.55
C GLU A 798 37.78 14.40 -4.69
N LYS A 799 37.53 14.49 -3.38
CA LYS A 799 37.60 13.36 -2.45
C LYS A 799 36.60 12.26 -2.79
N THR A 800 35.35 12.61 -3.08
CA THR A 800 34.29 11.65 -3.43
C THR A 800 34.52 11.04 -4.80
N LYS A 801 34.95 11.86 -5.78
CA LYS A 801 35.38 11.37 -7.11
C LYS A 801 36.56 10.40 -6.99
N LYS A 802 37.53 10.69 -6.12
CA LYS A 802 38.73 9.87 -5.88
C LYS A 802 38.42 8.58 -5.12
N GLN A 803 37.47 8.59 -4.19
CA GLN A 803 36.98 7.38 -3.51
C GLN A 803 36.25 6.44 -4.47
N VAL A 804 35.36 6.97 -5.32
CA VAL A 804 34.69 6.20 -6.38
C VAL A 804 35.72 5.67 -7.38
N LEU A 805 36.69 6.50 -7.79
CA LEU A 805 37.76 6.09 -8.70
C LEU A 805 38.65 5.00 -8.08
N ASN A 806 38.95 5.08 -6.79
CA ASN A 806 39.77 4.09 -6.09
C ASN A 806 39.03 2.76 -5.91
N TYR A 807 37.74 2.78 -5.59
CA TYR A 807 36.89 1.59 -5.56
C TYR A 807 36.81 0.93 -6.94
N LEU A 808 36.56 1.72 -8.00
CA LEU A 808 36.54 1.23 -9.38
C LEU A 808 37.90 0.67 -9.81
N LYS A 809 39.02 1.30 -9.43
CA LYS A 809 40.38 0.81 -9.69
C LYS A 809 40.65 -0.50 -8.96
N SER A 810 40.29 -0.62 -7.68
CA SER A 810 40.48 -1.87 -6.92
C SER A 810 39.68 -3.02 -7.53
N LYS A 811 38.42 -2.79 -7.95
CA LYS A 811 37.60 -3.82 -8.61
C LYS A 811 38.06 -4.14 -10.03
N LEU A 812 38.62 -3.17 -10.76
CA LEU A 812 39.25 -3.38 -12.07
C LEU A 812 40.56 -4.16 -11.95
N ASP A 813 41.35 -3.93 -10.90
CA ASP A 813 42.59 -4.65 -10.66
C ASP A 813 42.32 -6.08 -10.13
N GLU A 814 41.27 -6.29 -9.29
CA GLU A 814 40.74 -7.63 -8.96
C GLU A 814 40.26 -8.40 -10.20
N ARG A 815 39.68 -7.71 -11.20
CA ARG A 815 39.31 -8.34 -12.48
C ARG A 815 40.49 -8.60 -13.42
N LYS A 816 41.56 -7.79 -13.40
CA LYS A 816 42.76 -8.06 -14.20
C LYS A 816 43.52 -9.31 -13.73
N GLU A 817 43.40 -9.68 -12.46
CA GLU A 817 43.91 -10.96 -11.95
C GLU A 817 43.05 -12.15 -12.39
N PHE A 818 41.77 -11.95 -12.73
CA PHE A 818 40.85 -13.01 -13.16
C PHE A 818 40.68 -13.15 -14.69
N ASP A 819 40.82 -12.07 -15.47
CA ASP A 819 40.63 -12.08 -16.93
C ASP A 819 41.94 -11.75 -17.68
N GLY A 820 42.82 -12.75 -17.80
CA GLY A 820 44.03 -12.71 -18.63
C GLY A 820 43.79 -12.65 -20.16
N HIS A 821 42.54 -12.56 -20.62
CA HIS A 821 42.21 -12.51 -22.05
C HIS A 821 41.06 -11.57 -22.34
N LEU A 822 41.36 -10.32 -22.72
CA LEU A 822 40.70 -9.51 -23.77
C LEU A 822 41.14 -8.02 -23.66
N ARG A 823 42.19 -7.66 -24.42
CA ARG A 823 42.59 -6.27 -24.65
C ARG A 823 41.65 -5.64 -25.68
N CYS A 824 40.67 -4.84 -25.25
CA CYS A 824 39.95 -3.93 -26.15
C CYS A 824 39.10 -2.86 -25.42
N HIS A 825 39.58 -2.15 -24.40
CA HIS A 825 38.83 -1.01 -23.83
C HIS A 825 39.70 0.17 -23.33
N SER A 826 40.76 0.53 -24.06
CA SER A 826 41.52 1.76 -23.78
C SER A 826 40.96 3.02 -24.46
N SER A 827 40.02 2.89 -25.41
CA SER A 827 39.51 4.03 -26.19
C SER A 827 38.29 4.75 -25.58
N ILE A 828 37.64 4.18 -24.56
CA ILE A 828 36.40 4.77 -23.99
C ILE A 828 36.71 5.87 -22.96
N MET A 829 37.86 5.79 -22.29
CA MET A 829 38.22 6.71 -21.20
C MET A 829 38.62 8.13 -21.67
N SER A 830 38.90 8.37 -22.96
CA SER A 830 39.19 9.73 -23.44
C SER A 830 37.94 10.54 -23.81
N SER A 831 36.75 9.93 -23.77
CA SER A 831 35.49 10.60 -24.16
C SER A 831 34.61 11.02 -22.98
N ILE A 832 35.03 10.74 -21.74
CA ILE A 832 34.29 10.99 -20.50
C ILE A 832 34.90 12.13 -19.64
N PHE A 833 36.03 12.70 -20.05
CA PHE A 833 36.66 13.82 -19.34
C PHE A 833 36.25 15.19 -19.85
#